data_AF-A0A834XNH1-F1
#
_entry.id   AF-A0A834XNH1-F1
#
_cell.length_a   1.000
_cell.length_b   1.000
_cell.length_c   1.000
_cell.angle_alpha   90.00
_cell.angle_beta   90.00
_cell.angle_gamma   90.00
#
_symmetry.space_group_name_H-M   'P 1'
#
loop_
_entity.id
_entity.type
_entity.pdbx_description
1 polymer ?
#
loop_
_entity_poly.entity_id
_entity_poly.type
_entity_poly.pdbx_seq_one_letter_code
_entity_poly.pdbx_strand_id
1 'polypeptide(L)'
;MKLILRSIFIEHMRVLNISTFVQSDGNYAARVKVPSLQDAQYAISQLHRRRIGCNRILIAYAHTGKPNHQQIRSQIILLLQEVPGHRLPLFEFREMFENRFSTTVSIFDLYDMKDVCIISEDGKTISLNPDHMNTPSPFLENISENEQVDLPYRTAHNKQPWINKRWAEKEIKSLPNVTMSLQLLETRIHQLLKSHNGRLPLPSITNRYEALFHEPMNVDENGVPLEHLISCLSSVELRQGISGFKFIVWPNSQMINNNNNNEPIMSPQLKSQLSFLSREFVDLLKTRPHCQLLFGCIITIYQHHYGRKCRLADYGFTKLIELLDALKETVHVIGDGHKRKVTLTHRAQARRFTSDLLLILNSQVSKQITLSEFPSAYEKVIGKTWNIVDYGVCQMHDILIEVSEKAVVVTNINDNDKLLAIPMREQTPREIEKIKQFSVQVIELLRYAPQCSMSFDNFLSSYYRHFGHRCHVSDYGFSKLSHLFEAMPDVVNIDDTNCLEKRISLTEKHSWNVLKDQIVELISKKNGSIYVSNIPRMYLNDYGYMLRPEKFNCQSVFDVLKKLNGTIELIDSQDGIKVELMANVGIKLPSSIMSARSYYSPGDLKNNNINNNTYNNSMWNKNQNYGNVIKSAGQVVQQKQQKQQGPSSIATIFFSLCVNELQSFLSYEFFNNLFC
;
A
#
# COMPACT_ATOMS: atom_id res chain seq x y z
N MET A 1 -48.10 1.33 -8.86
CA MET A 1 -46.79 1.22 -8.17
C MET A 1 -46.03 -0.08 -8.52
N LYS A 2 -46.62 -1.28 -8.35
CA LYS A 2 -45.96 -2.57 -8.66
C LYS A 2 -45.37 -2.67 -10.08
N LEU A 3 -46.08 -2.20 -11.11
CA LEU A 3 -45.58 -2.21 -12.50
C LEU A 3 -44.39 -1.27 -12.71
N ILE A 4 -44.40 -0.09 -12.07
CA ILE A 4 -43.32 0.90 -12.14
C ILE A 4 -42.04 0.36 -11.48
N LEU A 5 -42.18 -0.28 -10.31
CA LEU A 5 -41.04 -0.93 -9.65
C LEU A 5 -40.51 -2.09 -10.50
N ARG A 6 -41.39 -2.85 -11.16
CA ARG A 6 -40.99 -3.94 -12.05
C ARG A 6 -40.20 -3.43 -13.25
N SER A 7 -40.63 -2.36 -13.91
CA SER A 7 -39.89 -1.80 -15.06
C SER A 7 -38.52 -1.30 -14.65
N ILE A 8 -38.43 -0.59 -13.52
CA ILE A 8 -37.18 -0.02 -12.99
C ILE A 8 -36.18 -1.11 -12.60
N PHE A 9 -36.60 -2.17 -11.90
CA PHE A 9 -35.67 -3.21 -11.47
C PHE A 9 -35.24 -4.12 -12.64
N ILE A 10 -36.12 -4.37 -13.62
CA ILE A 10 -35.79 -5.19 -14.80
C ILE A 10 -34.71 -4.55 -15.67
N GLU A 11 -34.58 -3.22 -15.69
CA GLU A 11 -33.47 -2.52 -16.38
C GLU A 11 -32.08 -2.97 -15.88
N HIS A 12 -31.98 -3.43 -14.64
CA HIS A 12 -30.71 -3.74 -13.99
C HIS A 12 -30.53 -5.22 -13.64
N MET A 13 -31.61 -5.97 -13.42
CA MET A 13 -31.54 -7.38 -13.01
C MET A 13 -32.86 -8.14 -13.23
N ARG A 14 -32.79 -9.46 -13.16
CA ARG A 14 -33.98 -10.30 -13.15
C ARG A 14 -34.73 -10.13 -11.81
N VAL A 15 -36.05 -9.93 -11.89
CA VAL A 15 -36.92 -9.84 -10.71
C VAL A 15 -37.76 -11.11 -10.58
N LEU A 16 -37.66 -11.80 -9.45
CA LEU A 16 -38.45 -13.00 -9.17
C LEU A 16 -39.85 -12.66 -8.70
N ASN A 17 -39.98 -11.71 -7.76
CA ASN A 17 -41.26 -11.30 -7.22
C ASN A 17 -41.24 -9.85 -6.73
N ILE A 18 -42.38 -9.16 -6.82
CA ILE A 18 -42.60 -7.85 -6.18
C ILE A 18 -43.95 -7.90 -5.47
N SER A 19 -43.93 -7.73 -4.15
CA SER A 19 -45.13 -7.44 -3.35
C SER A 19 -45.07 -5.99 -2.85
N THR A 20 -46.19 -5.29 -2.91
CA THR A 20 -46.33 -3.91 -2.41
C THR A 20 -47.33 -3.91 -1.28
N PHE A 21 -47.04 -3.19 -0.20
CA PHE A 21 -47.89 -3.08 0.99
C PHE A 21 -47.79 -1.67 1.57
N VAL A 22 -48.77 -1.30 2.39
CA VAL A 22 -48.77 -0.02 3.12
C VAL A 22 -48.29 -0.31 4.54
N GLN A 23 -47.33 0.48 5.02
CA GLN A 23 -46.81 0.41 6.39
C GLN A 23 -47.77 1.09 7.38
N SER A 24 -47.59 0.84 8.68
CA SER A 24 -48.43 1.40 9.75
C SER A 24 -48.39 2.93 9.83
N ASP A 25 -47.34 3.55 9.31
CA ASP A 25 -47.15 4.99 9.19
C ASP A 25 -47.80 5.59 7.91
N GLY A 26 -48.51 4.77 7.13
CA GLY A 26 -49.13 5.17 5.87
C GLY A 26 -48.18 5.23 4.67
N ASN A 27 -46.90 4.90 4.85
CA ASN A 27 -45.93 4.89 3.75
C ASN A 27 -46.06 3.64 2.87
N TYR A 28 -45.81 3.80 1.57
CA TYR A 28 -45.78 2.68 0.62
C TYR A 28 -44.44 1.95 0.71
N ALA A 29 -44.49 0.64 0.95
CA ALA A 29 -43.34 -0.24 0.95
C ALA A 29 -43.48 -1.36 -0.09
N ALA A 30 -42.35 -1.90 -0.53
CA ALA A 30 -42.31 -3.02 -1.45
C ALA A 30 -41.24 -4.03 -1.04
N ARG A 31 -41.55 -5.32 -1.17
CA ARG A 31 -40.58 -6.41 -1.05
C ARG A 31 -40.28 -6.94 -2.45
N VAL A 32 -39.03 -6.77 -2.87
CA VAL A 32 -38.52 -7.24 -4.16
C VAL A 32 -37.65 -8.47 -3.91
N LYS A 33 -38.01 -9.60 -4.52
CA LYS A 33 -37.22 -10.84 -4.49
C LYS A 33 -36.39 -10.91 -5.77
N VAL A 34 -35.08 -11.06 -5.61
CA VAL A 34 -34.10 -11.18 -6.70
C VAL A 34 -33.39 -12.56 -6.61
N PRO A 35 -32.77 -13.04 -7.71
CA PRO A 35 -32.16 -14.38 -7.75
C PRO A 35 -30.99 -14.58 -6.79
N SER A 36 -30.15 -13.57 -6.57
CA SER A 36 -28.94 -13.68 -5.77
C SER A 36 -28.69 -12.47 -4.87
N LEU A 37 -27.80 -12.64 -3.88
CA LEU A 37 -27.31 -11.52 -3.05
C LEU A 37 -26.58 -10.46 -3.89
N GLN A 38 -25.88 -10.89 -4.95
CA GLN A 38 -25.22 -9.99 -5.91
C GLN A 38 -26.20 -9.06 -6.60
N ASP A 39 -27.33 -9.63 -7.06
CA ASP A 39 -28.38 -8.84 -7.71
C ASP A 39 -28.95 -7.82 -6.71
N ALA A 40 -29.11 -8.21 -5.45
CA ALA A 40 -29.58 -7.29 -4.41
C ALA A 40 -28.58 -6.17 -4.12
N GLN A 41 -27.28 -6.47 -4.02
CA GLN A 41 -26.20 -5.49 -3.87
C GLN A 41 -26.15 -4.52 -5.06
N TYR A 42 -26.26 -5.05 -6.27
CA TYR A 42 -26.29 -4.25 -7.49
C TYR A 42 -27.57 -3.39 -7.56
N ALA A 43 -28.71 -3.90 -7.09
CA ALA A 43 -29.94 -3.12 -6.98
C ALA A 43 -29.77 -1.92 -6.07
N ILE A 44 -29.13 -2.12 -4.91
CA ILE A 44 -28.84 -1.04 -3.97
C ILE A 44 -27.93 -0.01 -4.64
N SER A 45 -26.88 -0.44 -5.36
CA SER A 45 -25.95 0.51 -6.00
C SER A 45 -26.55 1.35 -7.12
N GLN A 46 -27.50 0.80 -7.87
CA GLN A 46 -28.12 1.51 -8.99
C GLN A 46 -29.40 2.27 -8.59
N LEU A 47 -30.19 1.73 -7.68
CA LEU A 47 -31.57 2.17 -7.46
C LEU A 47 -31.79 2.84 -6.11
N HIS A 48 -30.87 2.73 -5.15
CA HIS A 48 -31.03 3.39 -3.85
C HIS A 48 -31.07 4.92 -4.03
N ARG A 49 -32.08 5.57 -3.43
CA ARG A 49 -32.40 7.00 -3.59
C ARG A 49 -32.77 7.45 -5.01
N ARG A 50 -33.05 6.52 -5.94
CA ARG A 50 -33.64 6.84 -7.26
C ARG A 50 -35.01 7.50 -7.06
N ARG A 51 -35.30 8.52 -7.87
CA ARG A 51 -36.60 9.20 -7.84
C ARG A 51 -37.65 8.37 -8.58
N ILE A 52 -38.80 8.16 -7.94
CA ILE A 52 -40.01 7.61 -8.54
C ILE A 52 -41.13 8.61 -8.24
N GLY A 53 -41.55 9.39 -9.24
CA GLY A 53 -42.40 10.55 -9.04
C GLY A 53 -41.70 11.63 -8.20
N CYS A 54 -42.38 12.14 -7.17
CA CYS A 54 -41.83 13.11 -6.21
C CYS A 54 -40.98 12.48 -5.09
N ASN A 55 -41.08 11.15 -4.89
CA ASN A 55 -40.44 10.46 -3.78
C ASN A 55 -39.15 9.76 -4.21
N ARG A 56 -38.22 9.59 -3.26
CA ARG A 56 -37.02 8.77 -3.45
C ARG A 56 -37.24 7.40 -2.81
N ILE A 57 -36.87 6.34 -3.50
CA ILE A 57 -36.93 5.00 -2.92
C ILE A 57 -35.73 4.75 -2.00
N LEU A 58 -35.99 4.11 -0.87
CA LEU A 58 -34.96 3.59 0.02
C LEU A 58 -34.98 2.07 -0.10
N ILE A 59 -33.83 1.49 -0.44
CA ILE A 59 -33.67 0.04 -0.59
C ILE A 59 -32.81 -0.46 0.56
N ALA A 60 -33.27 -1.52 1.20
CA ALA A 60 -32.56 -2.27 2.24
C ALA A 60 -32.86 -3.77 2.07
N TYR A 61 -32.00 -4.62 2.63
CA TYR A 61 -32.21 -6.06 2.60
C TYR A 61 -33.46 -6.45 3.38
N ALA A 62 -34.30 -7.31 2.77
CA ALA A 62 -35.55 -7.74 3.39
C ALA A 62 -35.34 -8.58 4.66
N HIS A 63 -34.12 -9.07 4.94
CA HIS A 63 -33.70 -9.76 6.16
C HIS A 63 -32.26 -9.40 6.53
N THR A 64 -32.07 -8.30 7.28
CA THR A 64 -31.00 -8.10 8.31
C THR A 64 -31.43 -7.06 9.38
N GLY A 65 -32.74 -6.82 9.50
CA GLY A 65 -33.30 -5.65 10.22
C GLY A 65 -34.38 -5.95 11.25
N LYS A 66 -34.85 -7.20 11.37
CA LYS A 66 -35.25 -7.68 12.68
C LYS A 66 -33.95 -8.24 13.27
N PRO A 67 -33.31 -7.60 14.26
CA PRO A 67 -32.45 -8.34 15.17
C PRO A 67 -33.10 -9.70 15.40
N ASN A 68 -32.36 -10.79 15.20
CA ASN A 68 -32.91 -12.11 15.45
C ASN A 68 -33.58 -12.00 16.82
N HIS A 69 -34.90 -12.19 16.94
CA HIS A 69 -35.57 -11.88 18.22
C HIS A 69 -34.84 -12.65 19.34
N GLN A 70 -34.31 -13.85 19.03
CA GLN A 70 -33.41 -14.63 19.87
C GLN A 70 -32.09 -13.94 20.29
N GLN A 71 -31.47 -13.13 19.43
CA GLN A 71 -30.29 -12.31 19.75
C GLN A 71 -30.62 -11.14 20.69
N ILE A 72 -31.72 -10.41 20.46
CA ILE A 72 -32.13 -9.39 21.44
C ILE A 72 -32.49 -10.07 22.75
N ARG A 73 -33.22 -11.18 22.71
CA ARG A 73 -33.57 -11.95 23.91
C ARG A 73 -32.34 -12.31 24.73
N SER A 74 -31.32 -12.88 24.10
CA SER A 74 -30.07 -13.22 24.81
C SER A 74 -29.33 -11.99 25.33
N GLN A 75 -29.30 -10.89 24.57
CA GLN A 75 -28.70 -9.61 25.01
C GLN A 75 -29.43 -9.00 26.21
N ILE A 76 -30.77 -9.02 26.23
CA ILE A 76 -31.59 -8.55 27.36
C ILE A 76 -31.32 -9.42 28.59
N ILE A 77 -31.32 -10.75 28.43
CA ILE A 77 -31.04 -11.69 29.52
C ILE A 77 -29.65 -11.43 30.10
N LEU A 78 -28.63 -11.33 29.25
CA LEU A 78 -27.24 -11.07 29.67
C LEU A 78 -27.10 -9.76 30.45
N LEU A 79 -27.78 -8.70 30.01
CA LEU A 79 -27.71 -7.41 30.68
C LEU A 79 -28.42 -7.46 32.05
N LEU A 80 -29.61 -8.06 32.14
CA LEU A 80 -30.40 -8.13 33.36
C LEU A 80 -29.87 -9.13 34.39
N GLN A 81 -29.23 -10.22 33.94
CA GLN A 81 -28.58 -11.20 34.82
C GLN A 81 -27.39 -10.60 35.59
N GLU A 82 -26.71 -9.61 35.02
CA GLU A 82 -25.58 -8.92 35.67
C GLU A 82 -26.02 -7.93 36.76
N VAL A 83 -27.27 -7.47 36.73
CA VAL A 83 -27.79 -6.47 37.66
C VAL A 83 -28.32 -7.14 38.93
N PRO A 84 -27.94 -6.68 40.14
CA PRO A 84 -28.41 -7.24 41.40
C PRO A 84 -29.93 -7.08 41.53
N GLY A 85 -30.62 -8.19 41.80
CA GLY A 85 -32.08 -8.23 41.84
C GLY A 85 -32.75 -8.23 40.46
N HIS A 86 -31.97 -8.40 39.38
CA HIS A 86 -32.43 -8.56 38.00
C HIS A 86 -33.39 -7.47 37.51
N ARG A 87 -33.29 -6.26 38.06
CA ARG A 87 -34.17 -5.12 37.78
C ARG A 87 -33.41 -3.81 37.78
N LEU A 88 -33.76 -2.90 36.88
CA LEU A 88 -33.23 -1.53 36.82
C LEU A 88 -34.22 -0.57 36.14
N PRO A 89 -34.03 0.75 36.27
CA PRO A 89 -34.80 1.74 35.52
C PRO A 89 -34.70 1.52 34.01
N LEU A 90 -35.81 1.66 33.28
CA LEU A 90 -35.89 1.40 31.85
C LEU A 90 -34.98 2.33 31.03
N PHE A 91 -34.81 3.58 31.47
CA PHE A 91 -33.89 4.52 30.84
C PHE A 91 -32.43 4.06 30.97
N GLU A 92 -32.00 3.70 32.19
CA GLU A 92 -30.66 3.16 32.45
C GLU A 92 -30.41 1.85 31.68
N PHE A 93 -31.43 0.99 31.56
CA PHE A 93 -31.37 -0.21 30.74
C PHE A 93 -31.11 0.10 29.28
N ARG A 94 -31.85 1.04 28.68
CA ARG A 94 -31.69 1.39 27.26
C ARG A 94 -30.32 2.00 26.98
N GLU A 95 -29.84 2.85 27.89
CA GLU A 95 -28.48 3.42 27.81
C GLU A 95 -27.41 2.33 27.90
N MET A 96 -27.52 1.43 28.87
CA MET A 96 -26.60 0.29 29.00
C MET A 96 -26.65 -0.65 27.79
N PHE A 97 -27.84 -0.94 27.27
CA PHE A 97 -28.05 -1.79 26.11
C PHE A 97 -27.44 -1.17 24.84
N GLU A 98 -27.69 0.12 24.61
CA GLU A 98 -27.15 0.86 23.46
C GLU A 98 -25.62 0.96 23.54
N ASN A 99 -25.07 1.30 24.71
CA ASN A 99 -23.62 1.38 24.92
C ASN A 99 -22.93 0.03 24.69
N ARG A 100 -23.54 -1.05 25.14
CA ARG A 100 -22.93 -2.39 25.11
C ARG A 100 -23.07 -3.09 23.77
N PHE A 101 -24.24 -3.02 23.15
CA PHE A 101 -24.54 -3.77 21.92
C PHE A 101 -24.57 -2.89 20.66
N SER A 102 -24.34 -1.57 20.78
CA SER A 102 -24.40 -0.60 19.66
C SER A 102 -25.69 -0.71 18.85
N THR A 103 -26.77 -1.13 19.51
CA THR A 103 -28.09 -1.36 18.94
C THR A 103 -29.08 -0.78 19.91
N THR A 104 -30.07 -0.04 19.42
CA THR A 104 -31.19 0.41 20.23
C THR A 104 -32.28 -0.64 20.21
N VAL A 105 -32.81 -0.99 21.37
CA VAL A 105 -34.06 -1.76 21.47
C VAL A 105 -35.23 -0.80 21.62
N SER A 106 -36.31 -1.02 20.84
CA SER A 106 -37.50 -0.20 20.96
C SER A 106 -38.32 -0.62 22.19
N ILE A 107 -39.05 0.33 22.77
CA ILE A 107 -39.95 0.03 23.90
C ILE A 107 -41.03 -0.98 23.47
N PHE A 108 -41.50 -0.89 22.22
CA PHE A 108 -42.47 -1.84 21.67
C PHE A 108 -41.91 -3.27 21.62
N ASP A 109 -40.66 -3.46 21.19
CA ASP A 109 -40.00 -4.77 21.17
C ASP A 109 -39.86 -5.35 22.59
N LEU A 110 -39.60 -4.51 23.59
CA LEU A 110 -39.54 -4.94 25.00
C LEU A 110 -40.92 -5.36 25.52
N TYR A 111 -42.00 -4.66 25.15
CA TYR A 111 -43.37 -5.04 25.50
C TYR A 111 -43.84 -6.32 24.79
N ASP A 112 -43.29 -6.64 23.61
CA ASP A 112 -43.56 -7.87 22.87
C ASP A 112 -42.84 -9.09 23.50
N MET A 113 -41.69 -8.87 24.16
CA MET A 113 -40.85 -9.91 24.79
C MET A 113 -41.21 -10.19 26.26
N LYS A 114 -42.51 -10.30 26.59
CA LYS A 114 -43.02 -10.55 27.96
C LYS A 114 -42.51 -11.84 28.58
N ASP A 115 -42.15 -12.81 27.74
CA ASP A 115 -41.52 -14.03 28.18
C ASP A 115 -40.14 -13.71 28.80
N VAL A 116 -39.29 -12.84 28.24
CA VAL A 116 -37.95 -12.57 28.80
C VAL A 116 -37.91 -11.45 29.84
N CYS A 117 -38.67 -10.36 29.66
CA CYS A 117 -38.63 -9.20 30.55
C CYS A 117 -40.02 -8.66 30.88
N ILE A 118 -40.18 -8.18 32.10
CA ILE A 118 -41.40 -7.56 32.61
C ILE A 118 -41.11 -6.07 32.82
N ILE A 119 -41.92 -5.21 32.22
CA ILE A 119 -41.90 -3.77 32.47
C ILE A 119 -42.99 -3.48 33.51
N SER A 120 -42.65 -2.71 34.56
CA SER A 120 -43.60 -2.31 35.61
C SER A 120 -44.80 -1.53 35.04
N GLU A 121 -45.95 -1.56 35.71
CA GLU A 121 -47.19 -0.90 35.26
C GLU A 121 -47.03 0.62 35.06
N ASP A 122 -46.11 1.24 35.80
CA ASP A 122 -45.75 2.65 35.66
C ASP A 122 -44.79 2.93 34.48
N GLY A 123 -44.33 1.89 33.77
CA GLY A 123 -43.43 1.98 32.63
C GLY A 123 -41.99 2.38 32.96
N LYS A 124 -41.62 2.44 34.26
CA LYS A 124 -40.35 3.04 34.70
C LYS A 124 -39.24 2.03 34.92
N THR A 125 -39.55 0.78 35.23
CA THR A 125 -38.56 -0.25 35.56
C THR A 125 -38.73 -1.48 34.68
N ILE A 126 -37.60 -2.12 34.33
CA ILE A 126 -37.56 -3.38 33.62
C ILE A 126 -36.91 -4.42 34.53
N SER A 127 -37.53 -5.60 34.61
CA SER A 127 -37.01 -6.75 35.35
C SER A 127 -36.97 -7.99 34.47
N LEU A 128 -36.04 -8.90 34.75
CA LEU A 128 -36.02 -10.22 34.12
C LEU A 128 -37.26 -10.99 34.57
N ASN A 129 -37.92 -11.69 33.64
CA ASN A 129 -39.09 -12.49 33.99
C ASN A 129 -38.67 -13.67 34.90
N PRO A 130 -39.25 -13.83 36.10
CA PRO A 130 -38.96 -14.95 37.00
C PRO A 130 -39.31 -16.32 36.42
N ASP A 131 -40.28 -16.43 35.50
CA ASP A 131 -40.62 -17.70 34.84
C ASP A 131 -39.52 -18.17 33.86
N HIS A 132 -38.67 -17.24 33.39
CA HIS A 132 -37.44 -17.57 32.66
C HIS A 132 -36.27 -18.00 33.55
N MET A 133 -36.38 -17.89 34.89
CA MET A 133 -35.38 -18.44 35.82
C MET A 133 -35.52 -19.97 35.97
N ASN A 134 -36.72 -20.51 35.76
CA ASN A 134 -37.06 -21.92 35.99
C ASN A 134 -37.31 -22.73 34.71
N THR A 135 -37.27 -22.10 33.54
CA THR A 135 -37.48 -22.77 32.26
C THR A 135 -36.14 -22.78 31.51
N PRO A 136 -35.51 -23.95 31.23
CA PRO A 136 -34.39 -23.97 30.31
C PRO A 136 -34.91 -23.43 28.98
N SER A 137 -34.42 -22.26 28.56
CA SER A 137 -34.81 -21.68 27.28
C SER A 137 -34.61 -22.75 26.19
N PRO A 138 -35.41 -22.79 25.10
CA PRO A 138 -35.26 -23.78 24.02
C PRO A 138 -33.91 -23.68 23.23
N PHE A 139 -32.96 -22.90 23.74
CA PHE A 139 -31.56 -22.91 23.36
C PHE A 139 -30.70 -23.89 24.21
N LEU A 140 -31.14 -24.27 25.41
CA LEU A 140 -30.41 -25.14 26.34
C LEU A 140 -30.51 -26.64 26.01
N GLU A 141 -31.50 -27.08 25.22
CA GLU A 141 -31.66 -28.51 24.90
C GLU A 141 -30.79 -28.99 23.73
N ASN A 142 -30.30 -28.10 22.87
CA ASN A 142 -29.42 -28.46 21.74
C ASN A 142 -27.98 -27.96 21.89
N ILE A 143 -27.64 -27.40 23.05
CA ILE A 143 -26.25 -27.21 23.44
C ILE A 143 -25.83 -28.44 24.20
N SER A 144 -25.12 -29.34 23.52
CA SER A 144 -24.33 -30.39 24.18
C SER A 144 -23.38 -29.75 25.19
N GLU A 145 -23.71 -29.83 26.50
CA GLU A 145 -22.95 -29.62 27.76
C GLU A 145 -21.75 -28.63 27.82
N ASN A 146 -21.48 -27.84 26.77
CA ASN A 146 -20.22 -27.13 26.54
C ASN A 146 -20.41 -25.65 26.14
N GLU A 147 -21.63 -25.17 25.87
CA GLU A 147 -21.89 -23.74 25.64
C GLU A 147 -22.63 -23.14 26.84
N GLN A 148 -21.87 -22.86 27.89
CA GLN A 148 -22.27 -21.99 28.98
C GLN A 148 -22.56 -20.59 28.41
N VAL A 149 -23.65 -19.95 28.85
CA VAL A 149 -24.05 -18.59 28.44
C VAL A 149 -22.83 -17.66 28.41
N ASP A 150 -22.53 -17.13 27.23
CA ASP A 150 -21.32 -16.37 26.90
C ASP A 150 -21.25 -15.02 27.63
N LEU A 151 -20.85 -15.06 28.89
CA LEU A 151 -20.61 -13.90 29.74
C LEU A 151 -19.25 -13.25 29.39
N PRO A 152 -19.13 -11.92 29.49
CA PRO A 152 -17.86 -11.20 29.26
C PRO A 152 -16.74 -11.61 30.23
N TYR A 153 -17.11 -12.22 31.37
CA TYR A 153 -16.20 -12.66 32.43
C TYR A 153 -16.62 -14.05 32.90
N ARG A 154 -15.68 -15.02 32.96
CA ARG A 154 -15.90 -16.25 33.73
C ARG A 154 -15.96 -15.89 35.22
N THR A 155 -17.04 -16.30 35.89
CA THR A 155 -17.37 -16.07 37.31
C THR A 155 -16.29 -16.54 38.31
N ALA A 156 -15.34 -17.37 37.89
CA ALA A 156 -14.36 -18.00 38.78
C ALA A 156 -13.30 -17.07 39.41
N HIS A 157 -13.09 -15.84 38.95
CA HIS A 157 -12.00 -14.98 39.47
C HIS A 157 -12.35 -13.48 39.54
N ASN A 158 -13.56 -13.13 39.96
CA ASN A 158 -13.83 -11.75 40.39
C ASN A 158 -13.27 -11.55 41.81
N LYS A 159 -12.07 -10.99 41.94
CA LYS A 159 -11.79 -10.17 43.12
C LYS A 159 -12.68 -8.93 42.95
N GLN A 160 -13.70 -8.76 43.77
CA GLN A 160 -14.51 -7.54 43.80
C GLN A 160 -13.69 -6.40 44.42
N PRO A 161 -13.52 -5.25 43.73
CA PRO A 161 -13.37 -3.98 44.43
C PRO A 161 -14.34 -2.98 43.79
N TRP A 162 -15.65 -3.17 43.97
CA TRP A 162 -16.66 -2.38 43.23
C TRP A 162 -17.80 -1.92 44.14
N ILE A 163 -17.47 -1.16 45.19
CA ILE A 163 -18.43 -0.70 46.22
C ILE A 163 -19.07 0.68 45.89
N ASN A 164 -18.57 1.47 44.92
CA ASN A 164 -18.92 2.90 44.86
C ASN A 164 -19.34 3.53 43.50
N LYS A 165 -19.82 2.77 42.50
CA LYS A 165 -20.36 3.34 41.24
C LYS A 165 -21.70 2.72 40.82
N ARG A 166 -22.62 3.52 40.24
CA ARG A 166 -23.90 3.02 39.71
C ARG A 166 -23.65 2.02 38.57
N TRP A 167 -24.50 1.01 38.42
CA TRP A 167 -24.29 -0.06 37.42
C TRP A 167 -24.29 0.46 35.97
N ALA A 168 -25.06 1.50 35.68
CA ALA A 168 -25.04 2.21 34.39
C ALA A 168 -23.70 2.91 34.11
N GLU A 169 -22.92 3.26 35.14
CA GLU A 169 -21.60 3.90 35.02
C GLU A 169 -20.44 2.88 34.90
N LYS A 170 -20.75 1.58 34.97
CA LYS A 170 -19.76 0.49 34.85
C LYS A 170 -19.48 0.19 33.39
N GLU A 171 -18.73 1.07 32.72
CA GLU A 171 -18.25 0.79 31.37
C GLU A 171 -17.29 -0.41 31.37
N ILE A 172 -17.47 -1.35 30.43
CA ILE A 172 -16.45 -2.36 30.13
C ILE A 172 -15.19 -1.59 29.71
N LYS A 173 -14.10 -1.72 30.48
CA LYS A 173 -12.84 -1.06 30.17
C LYS A 173 -12.41 -1.46 28.75
N SER A 174 -12.18 -0.47 27.89
CA SER A 174 -11.61 -0.71 26.57
C SER A 174 -10.26 -1.40 26.71
N LEU A 175 -9.95 -2.28 25.78
CA LEU A 175 -8.65 -2.94 25.75
C LEU A 175 -7.54 -1.89 25.62
N PRO A 176 -6.43 -2.07 26.35
CA PRO A 176 -5.35 -1.10 26.36
C PRO A 176 -4.55 -1.12 25.06
N ASN A 177 -3.80 -0.05 24.84
CA ASN A 177 -2.64 -0.06 23.96
C ASN A 177 -1.45 -0.66 24.71
N VAL A 178 -0.61 -1.44 24.01
CA VAL A 178 0.48 -2.19 24.63
C VAL A 178 1.77 -2.10 23.83
N THR A 179 2.89 -2.38 24.50
CA THR A 179 4.23 -2.49 23.91
C THR A 179 4.78 -3.89 24.13
N MET A 180 4.54 -4.78 23.17
CA MET A 180 4.93 -6.19 23.23
C MET A 180 5.23 -6.73 21.83
N SER A 181 6.26 -7.55 21.67
CA SER A 181 6.53 -8.22 20.39
C SER A 181 5.45 -9.25 20.06
N LEU A 182 5.19 -9.46 18.77
CA LEU A 182 4.21 -10.46 18.33
C LEU A 182 4.60 -11.87 18.80
N GLN A 183 5.88 -12.22 18.78
CA GLN A 183 6.37 -13.52 19.23
C GLN A 183 6.10 -13.78 20.72
N LEU A 184 6.35 -12.79 21.58
CA LEU A 184 6.08 -12.91 23.01
C LEU A 184 4.56 -12.99 23.26
N LEU A 185 3.79 -12.10 22.61
CA LEU A 185 2.34 -12.09 22.72
C LEU A 185 1.75 -13.44 22.30
N GLU A 186 2.16 -13.99 21.16
CA GLU A 186 1.73 -15.29 20.67
C GLU A 186 1.93 -16.37 21.72
N THR A 187 3.13 -16.48 22.26
CA THR A 187 3.47 -17.48 23.29
C THR A 187 2.55 -17.36 24.51
N ARG A 188 2.29 -16.14 24.98
CA ARG A 188 1.45 -15.87 26.15
C ARG A 188 -0.03 -16.16 25.87
N ILE A 189 -0.53 -15.79 24.69
CA ILE A 189 -1.91 -16.08 24.26
C ILE A 189 -2.14 -17.59 24.15
N HIS A 190 -1.18 -18.34 23.62
CA HIS A 190 -1.28 -19.81 23.56
C HIS A 190 -1.40 -20.45 24.94
N GLN A 191 -0.60 -19.99 25.92
CA GLN A 191 -0.68 -20.45 27.31
C GLN A 191 -2.02 -20.09 27.96
N LEU A 192 -2.54 -18.89 27.68
CA LEU A 192 -3.87 -18.47 28.13
C LEU A 192 -4.98 -19.31 27.50
N LEU A 193 -4.94 -19.59 26.20
CA LEU A 193 -5.93 -20.45 25.54
C LEU A 193 -5.89 -21.88 26.07
N LYS A 194 -4.70 -22.45 26.29
CA LYS A 194 -4.54 -23.80 26.89
C LYS A 194 -5.18 -23.88 28.28
N SER A 195 -5.01 -22.85 29.12
CA SER A 195 -5.63 -22.80 30.45
C SER A 195 -7.14 -22.52 30.43
N HIS A 196 -7.70 -22.08 29.31
CA HIS A 196 -9.11 -21.72 29.16
C HIS A 196 -9.88 -22.61 28.17
N ASN A 197 -9.45 -23.87 28.00
CA ASN A 197 -10.08 -24.86 27.10
C ASN A 197 -10.26 -24.35 25.66
N GLY A 198 -9.32 -23.54 25.18
CA GLY A 198 -9.29 -23.04 23.80
C GLY A 198 -10.27 -21.92 23.48
N ARG A 199 -10.93 -21.32 24.47
CA ARG A 199 -11.82 -20.17 24.27
C ARG A 199 -11.63 -19.12 25.38
N LEU A 200 -11.21 -17.92 25.00
CA LEU A 200 -10.94 -16.82 25.93
C LEU A 200 -11.75 -15.56 25.56
N PRO A 201 -12.61 -15.03 26.45
CA PRO A 201 -13.27 -13.74 26.22
C PRO A 201 -12.25 -12.60 26.14
N LEU A 202 -12.26 -11.85 25.04
CA LEU A 202 -11.30 -10.78 24.79
C LEU A 202 -11.29 -9.71 25.91
N PRO A 203 -12.43 -9.23 26.45
CA PRO A 203 -12.43 -8.24 27.54
C PRO A 203 -11.77 -8.71 28.84
N SER A 204 -11.62 -10.03 29.02
CA SER A 204 -11.02 -10.62 30.22
C SER A 204 -9.50 -10.75 30.14
N ILE A 205 -8.92 -10.56 28.95
CA ILE A 205 -7.53 -10.93 28.65
C ILE A 205 -6.50 -10.29 29.59
N THR A 206 -6.65 -9.00 29.91
CA THR A 206 -5.68 -8.27 30.75
C THR A 206 -5.63 -8.84 32.16
N ASN A 207 -6.81 -9.10 32.74
CA ASN A 207 -6.93 -9.68 34.07
C ASN A 207 -6.42 -11.13 34.10
N ARG A 208 -6.64 -11.88 33.01
CA ARG A 208 -6.19 -13.27 32.88
C ARG A 208 -4.68 -13.37 32.67
N TYR A 209 -4.10 -12.44 31.93
CA TYR A 209 -2.65 -12.32 31.75
C TYR A 209 -1.96 -12.12 33.12
N GLU A 210 -2.41 -11.12 33.88
CA GLU A 210 -1.83 -10.82 35.20
C GLU A 210 -2.04 -11.98 36.19
N ALA A 211 -3.19 -12.64 36.15
CA ALA A 211 -3.47 -13.78 37.02
C ALA A 211 -2.59 -15.01 36.72
N LEU A 212 -2.27 -15.26 35.44
CA LEU A 212 -1.51 -16.44 35.03
C LEU A 212 0.01 -16.23 35.12
N PHE A 213 0.49 -15.03 34.80
CA PHE A 213 1.91 -14.73 34.71
C PHE A 213 2.46 -13.97 35.91
N HIS A 214 1.59 -13.49 36.80
CA HIS A 214 1.95 -12.66 37.95
C HIS A 214 2.73 -11.39 37.58
N GLU A 215 2.52 -10.92 36.35
CA GLU A 215 3.16 -9.74 35.75
C GLU A 215 2.07 -8.94 35.02
N PRO A 216 1.99 -7.61 35.23
CA PRO A 216 1.07 -6.78 34.47
C PRO A 216 1.49 -6.73 33.00
N MET A 217 0.52 -6.60 32.10
CA MET A 217 0.82 -6.35 30.70
C MET A 217 1.43 -4.95 30.54
N ASN A 218 2.43 -4.80 29.66
CA ASN A 218 3.06 -3.50 29.35
C ASN A 218 2.07 -2.58 28.63
N VAL A 219 1.29 -1.82 29.38
CA VAL A 219 0.34 -0.84 28.87
C VAL A 219 1.06 0.48 28.58
N ASP A 220 0.88 0.99 27.37
CA ASP A 220 1.44 2.26 26.91
C ASP A 220 0.40 2.95 26.02
N GLU A 221 0.02 4.19 26.35
CA GLU A 221 -0.96 4.96 25.57
C GLU A 221 -0.51 5.18 24.12
N ASN A 222 0.81 5.31 23.90
CA ASN A 222 1.42 5.46 22.57
C ASN A 222 1.71 4.11 21.89
N GLY A 223 1.33 3.00 22.52
CA GLY A 223 1.50 1.65 22.00
C GLY A 223 0.45 1.25 20.94
N VAL A 224 0.45 -0.02 20.57
CA VAL A 224 -0.50 -0.58 19.59
C VAL A 224 -1.70 -1.16 20.32
N PRO A 225 -2.95 -0.97 19.83
CA PRO A 225 -4.13 -1.59 20.43
C PRO A 225 -3.98 -3.12 20.55
N LEU A 226 -4.18 -3.65 21.76
CA LEU A 226 -4.01 -5.08 22.03
C LEU A 226 -4.87 -5.97 21.11
N GLU A 227 -6.11 -5.57 20.85
CA GLU A 227 -6.99 -6.28 19.92
C GLU A 227 -6.40 -6.40 18.51
N HIS A 228 -5.76 -5.33 18.03
CA HIS A 228 -5.10 -5.34 16.73
C HIS A 228 -3.92 -6.31 16.73
N LEU A 229 -3.05 -6.28 17.74
CA LEU A 229 -1.92 -7.20 17.83
C LEU A 229 -2.36 -8.67 17.88
N ILE A 230 -3.43 -8.97 18.61
CA ILE A 230 -4.00 -10.33 18.64
C ILE A 230 -4.54 -10.73 17.26
N SER A 231 -5.14 -9.79 16.52
CA SER A 231 -5.59 -10.04 15.14
C SER A 231 -4.43 -10.31 14.16
N CYS A 232 -3.19 -9.92 14.49
CA CYS A 232 -2.00 -10.18 13.69
C CYS A 232 -1.50 -11.63 13.84
N LEU A 233 -1.91 -12.35 14.89
CA LEU A 233 -1.43 -13.70 15.19
C LEU A 233 -2.12 -14.73 14.30
N SER A 234 -1.34 -15.47 13.51
CA SER A 234 -1.87 -16.52 12.61
C SER A 234 -2.38 -17.77 13.34
N SER A 235 -1.96 -17.95 14.59
CA SER A 235 -2.26 -19.12 15.40
C SER A 235 -3.53 -19.02 16.24
N VAL A 236 -4.24 -17.89 16.17
CA VAL A 236 -5.51 -17.65 16.85
C VAL A 236 -6.49 -16.91 15.94
N GLU A 237 -7.77 -17.00 16.25
CA GLU A 237 -8.83 -16.32 15.51
C GLU A 237 -9.69 -15.49 16.47
N LEU A 238 -9.96 -14.23 16.11
CA LEU A 238 -10.93 -13.39 16.81
C LEU A 238 -12.32 -13.63 16.24
N ARG A 239 -13.24 -14.13 17.06
CA ARG A 239 -14.64 -14.36 16.68
C ARG A 239 -15.59 -13.53 17.51
N GLN A 240 -16.63 -13.01 16.89
CA GLN A 240 -17.71 -12.34 17.58
C GLN A 240 -18.83 -13.34 17.90
N GLY A 241 -19.16 -13.48 19.18
CA GLY A 241 -20.26 -14.32 19.65
C GLY A 241 -21.63 -13.68 19.38
N ILE A 242 -22.69 -14.48 19.54
CA ILE A 242 -24.09 -14.08 19.33
C ILE A 242 -24.49 -12.91 20.26
N SER A 243 -23.87 -12.84 21.44
CA SER A 243 -24.01 -11.77 22.43
C SER A 243 -23.29 -10.47 22.07
N GLY A 244 -22.50 -10.45 20.99
CA GLY A 244 -21.72 -9.28 20.57
C GLY A 244 -20.31 -9.20 21.16
N PHE A 245 -19.94 -10.02 22.14
CA PHE A 245 -18.58 -10.08 22.67
C PHE A 245 -17.61 -10.80 21.74
N LYS A 246 -16.36 -10.33 21.72
CA LYS A 246 -15.27 -10.96 20.96
C LYS A 246 -14.56 -12.02 21.82
N PHE A 247 -14.20 -13.13 21.20
CA PHE A 247 -13.49 -14.26 21.79
C PHE A 247 -12.25 -14.57 20.97
N ILE A 248 -11.19 -14.99 21.66
CA ILE A 248 -10.00 -15.58 21.07
C ILE A 248 -10.21 -17.09 21.10
N VAL A 249 -10.07 -17.75 19.94
CA VAL A 249 -10.21 -19.20 19.79
C VAL A 249 -9.08 -19.77 18.93
N TRP A 250 -8.88 -21.08 19.01
CA TRP A 250 -8.01 -21.77 18.07
C TRP A 250 -8.56 -21.71 16.63
N PRO A 251 -7.69 -21.54 15.62
CA PRO A 251 -8.09 -21.64 14.22
C PRO A 251 -8.70 -23.03 14.00
N ASN A 252 -9.84 -23.10 13.32
CA ASN A 252 -10.63 -24.32 13.07
C ASN A 252 -11.36 -24.96 14.26
N SER A 253 -11.49 -24.29 15.41
CA SER A 253 -12.45 -24.73 16.43
C SER A 253 -13.86 -24.71 15.82
N GLN A 254 -14.39 -25.88 15.43
CA GLN A 254 -15.72 -25.98 14.83
C GLN A 254 -16.77 -25.72 15.91
N MET A 255 -17.29 -24.50 15.93
CA MET A 255 -18.68 -24.28 16.33
C MET A 255 -19.46 -24.06 15.06
N ILE A 256 -20.62 -24.70 14.95
CA ILE A 256 -21.54 -24.60 13.81
C ILE A 256 -22.05 -23.17 13.75
N ASN A 257 -21.24 -22.27 13.20
CA ASN A 257 -21.64 -20.91 12.94
C ASN A 257 -22.27 -20.93 11.55
N ASN A 258 -23.60 -20.85 11.49
CA ASN A 258 -24.39 -20.70 10.26
C ASN A 258 -24.09 -19.40 9.47
N ASN A 259 -23.03 -18.68 9.81
CA ASN A 259 -22.44 -17.68 8.94
C ASN A 259 -21.47 -18.39 8.01
N ASN A 260 -22.04 -18.90 6.91
CA ASN A 260 -21.28 -19.36 5.76
C ASN A 260 -20.12 -18.38 5.51
N ASN A 261 -18.89 -18.90 5.53
CA ASN A 261 -17.70 -18.27 4.93
C ASN A 261 -17.86 -18.17 3.40
N ASN A 262 -19.03 -17.73 2.94
CA ASN A 262 -19.23 -17.21 1.61
C ASN A 262 -18.64 -15.81 1.69
N GLU A 263 -17.37 -15.65 1.33
CA GLU A 263 -16.96 -14.36 0.78
C GLU A 263 -18.10 -13.91 -0.14
N PRO A 264 -18.69 -12.73 0.06
CA PRO A 264 -19.76 -12.30 -0.80
C PRO A 264 -19.17 -12.30 -2.21
N ILE A 265 -19.52 -13.32 -3.00
CA ILE A 265 -19.15 -13.39 -4.39
C ILE A 265 -19.86 -12.18 -4.96
N MET A 266 -19.14 -11.09 -5.23
CA MET A 266 -19.71 -9.82 -5.69
C MET A 266 -19.53 -9.67 -7.20
N SER A 267 -20.37 -8.84 -7.83
CA SER A 267 -20.23 -8.55 -9.26
C SER A 267 -18.87 -7.92 -9.58
N PRO A 268 -18.27 -8.18 -10.76
CA PRO A 268 -16.95 -7.65 -11.11
C PRO A 268 -16.83 -6.11 -11.02
N GLN A 269 -17.92 -5.40 -11.32
CA GLN A 269 -17.99 -3.94 -11.22
C GLN A 269 -17.86 -3.47 -9.77
N LEU A 270 -18.66 -4.03 -8.85
CA LEU A 270 -18.60 -3.71 -7.42
C LEU A 270 -17.23 -4.05 -6.82
N LYS A 271 -16.62 -5.18 -7.23
CA LYS A 271 -15.25 -5.54 -6.82
C LYS A 271 -14.23 -4.47 -7.21
N SER A 272 -14.32 -3.93 -8.43
CA SER A 272 -13.42 -2.85 -8.88
C SER A 272 -13.61 -1.56 -8.08
N GLN A 273 -14.86 -1.19 -7.78
CA GLN A 273 -15.17 0.01 -6.97
C GLN A 273 -14.70 -0.14 -5.52
N LEU A 274 -14.87 -1.32 -4.93
CA LEU A 274 -14.35 -1.63 -3.59
C LEU A 274 -12.83 -1.66 -3.55
N SER A 275 -12.17 -2.13 -4.61
CA SER A 275 -10.71 -2.08 -4.70
C SER A 275 -10.18 -0.64 -4.73
N PHE A 276 -10.92 0.26 -5.38
CA PHE A 276 -10.60 1.69 -5.36
C PHE A 276 -10.86 2.30 -3.99
N LEU A 277 -12.01 1.99 -3.38
CA LEU A 277 -12.34 2.44 -2.02
C LEU A 277 -11.33 1.91 -0.98
N SER A 278 -10.86 0.67 -1.12
CA SER A 278 -9.79 0.09 -0.29
C SER A 278 -8.54 0.96 -0.33
N ARG A 279 -8.08 1.36 -1.53
CA ARG A 279 -6.94 2.28 -1.68
C ARG A 279 -7.21 3.64 -1.04
N GLU A 280 -8.41 4.17 -1.21
CA GLU A 280 -8.81 5.43 -0.56
C GLU A 280 -8.81 5.33 0.97
N PHE A 281 -9.18 4.19 1.55
CA PHE A 281 -9.07 3.97 2.99
C PHE A 281 -7.62 3.87 3.45
N VAL A 282 -6.74 3.21 2.68
CA VAL A 282 -5.29 3.20 2.96
C VAL A 282 -4.74 4.62 2.93
N ASP A 283 -5.08 5.39 1.89
CA ASP A 283 -4.63 6.78 1.73
C ASP A 283 -5.21 7.72 2.77
N LEU A 284 -6.43 7.48 3.24
CA LEU A 284 -7.04 8.25 4.32
C LEU A 284 -6.38 7.94 5.66
N LEU A 285 -6.28 6.65 6.01
CA LEU A 285 -5.80 6.20 7.32
C LEU A 285 -4.31 6.51 7.51
N LYS A 286 -3.47 6.44 6.46
CA LYS A 286 -2.04 6.81 6.57
C LYS A 286 -1.79 8.29 6.90
N THR A 287 -2.81 9.15 6.79
CA THR A 287 -2.73 10.56 7.22
C THR A 287 -3.06 10.75 8.69
N ARG A 288 -3.60 9.72 9.35
CA ARG A 288 -3.99 9.75 10.75
C ARG A 288 -2.88 9.12 11.61
N PRO A 289 -2.70 9.56 12.86
CA PRO A 289 -1.76 8.93 13.79
C PRO A 289 -2.14 7.45 13.98
N HIS A 290 -1.13 6.57 14.04
CA HIS A 290 -1.32 5.12 14.23
C HIS A 290 -2.21 4.43 13.19
N CYS A 291 -2.51 5.11 12.07
CA CYS A 291 -3.49 4.69 11.07
C CYS A 291 -4.90 4.41 11.64
N GLN A 292 -5.31 5.11 12.71
CA GLN A 292 -6.58 4.88 13.40
C GLN A 292 -7.61 5.98 13.16
N LEU A 293 -8.88 5.60 13.13
CA LEU A 293 -10.01 6.51 13.02
C LEU A 293 -11.21 6.05 13.84
N LEU A 294 -11.89 6.96 14.54
CA LEU A 294 -13.11 6.61 15.26
C LEU A 294 -14.22 6.20 14.27
N PHE A 295 -14.90 5.10 14.56
CA PHE A 295 -15.94 4.53 13.69
C PHE A 295 -17.04 5.55 13.35
N GLY A 296 -17.49 6.33 14.33
CA GLY A 296 -18.54 7.34 14.16
C GLY A 296 -18.15 8.51 13.25
N CYS A 297 -16.86 8.77 13.05
CA CYS A 297 -16.37 9.93 12.30
C CYS A 297 -15.92 9.59 10.87
N ILE A 298 -15.96 8.32 10.46
CA ILE A 298 -15.42 7.86 9.16
C ILE A 298 -16.00 8.63 7.99
N ILE A 299 -17.33 8.75 7.93
CA ILE A 299 -18.02 9.39 6.80
C ILE A 299 -17.66 10.88 6.73
N THR A 300 -17.64 11.57 7.88
CA THR A 300 -17.31 12.99 7.98
C THR A 300 -15.87 13.26 7.54
N ILE A 301 -14.92 12.46 8.04
CA ILE A 301 -13.50 12.62 7.76
C ILE A 301 -13.16 12.24 6.32
N TYR A 302 -13.78 11.18 5.80
CA TYR A 302 -13.68 10.83 4.38
C TYR A 302 -14.16 11.99 3.50
N GLN A 303 -15.31 12.62 3.85
CA GLN A 303 -15.84 13.75 3.09
C GLN A 303 -14.89 14.96 3.12
N HIS A 304 -14.29 15.25 4.27
CA HIS A 304 -13.32 16.33 4.40
C HIS A 304 -12.06 16.07 3.56
N HIS A 305 -11.55 14.84 3.57
CA HIS A 305 -10.32 14.47 2.87
C HIS A 305 -10.49 14.43 1.33
N TYR A 306 -11.59 13.88 0.83
CA TYR A 306 -11.81 13.70 -0.62
C TYR A 306 -12.76 14.72 -1.25
N GLY A 307 -13.35 15.63 -0.46
CA GLY A 307 -14.34 16.59 -0.95
C GLY A 307 -15.65 15.97 -1.42
N ARG A 308 -15.92 14.69 -1.11
CA ARG A 308 -17.11 13.95 -1.57
C ARG A 308 -17.66 13.02 -0.50
N LYS A 309 -18.98 12.84 -0.48
CA LYS A 309 -19.63 11.93 0.49
C LYS A 309 -19.33 10.47 0.16
N CYS A 310 -18.92 9.69 1.15
CA CYS A 310 -18.88 8.23 1.05
C CYS A 310 -20.31 7.68 1.12
N ARG A 311 -20.94 7.48 -0.04
CA ARG A 311 -22.28 6.89 -0.11
C ARG A 311 -22.15 5.38 -0.09
N LEU A 312 -22.51 4.75 1.03
CA LEU A 312 -22.45 3.29 1.20
C LEU A 312 -23.18 2.54 0.07
N ALA A 313 -24.32 3.09 -0.36
CA ALA A 313 -25.14 2.50 -1.41
C ALA A 313 -24.39 2.36 -2.73
N ASP A 314 -23.49 3.29 -3.08
CA ASP A 314 -22.69 3.23 -4.31
C ASP A 314 -21.86 1.93 -4.40
N TYR A 315 -21.59 1.29 -3.26
CA TYR A 315 -20.85 0.04 -3.12
C TYR A 315 -21.75 -1.17 -2.84
N GLY A 316 -23.09 -1.01 -2.85
CA GLY A 316 -24.06 -2.08 -2.59
C GLY A 316 -24.37 -2.34 -1.11
N PHE A 317 -23.98 -1.42 -0.22
CA PHE A 317 -24.16 -1.56 1.23
C PHE A 317 -25.10 -0.49 1.80
N THR A 318 -25.81 -0.86 2.87
CA THR A 318 -26.70 0.07 3.58
C THR A 318 -26.19 0.44 4.97
N LYS A 319 -25.28 -0.35 5.55
CA LYS A 319 -24.67 -0.10 6.86
C LYS A 319 -23.15 -0.02 6.71
N LEU A 320 -22.52 0.90 7.45
CA LEU A 320 -21.07 1.12 7.38
C LEU A 320 -20.29 -0.11 7.83
N ILE A 321 -20.76 -0.82 8.87
CA ILE A 321 -20.10 -2.03 9.35
C ILE A 321 -20.06 -3.14 8.30
N GLU A 322 -21.13 -3.31 7.51
CA GLU A 322 -21.19 -4.29 6.41
C GLU A 322 -20.21 -3.93 5.29
N LEU A 323 -20.06 -2.63 4.99
CA LEU A 323 -19.09 -2.15 4.01
C LEU A 323 -17.65 -2.41 4.47
N LEU A 324 -17.35 -2.13 5.74
CA LEU A 324 -16.00 -2.35 6.29
C LEU A 324 -15.67 -3.84 6.42
N ASP A 325 -16.66 -4.68 6.73
CA ASP A 325 -16.52 -6.14 6.72
C ASP A 325 -16.21 -6.67 5.31
N ALA A 326 -16.82 -6.10 4.27
CA ALA A 326 -16.44 -6.38 2.88
C ALA A 326 -15.03 -5.90 2.51
N LEU A 327 -14.43 -5.04 3.33
CA LEU A 327 -13.07 -4.52 3.20
C LEU A 327 -12.10 -5.12 4.22
N LYS A 328 -12.45 -6.25 4.86
CA LYS A 328 -11.65 -6.91 5.91
C LYS A 328 -10.20 -7.23 5.57
N GLU A 329 -9.85 -7.30 4.29
CA GLU A 329 -8.46 -7.46 3.83
C GLU A 329 -7.61 -6.19 4.03
N THR A 330 -8.26 -5.03 4.07
CA THR A 330 -7.61 -3.71 4.15
C THR A 330 -7.79 -3.05 5.51
N VAL A 331 -9.00 -3.11 6.06
CA VAL A 331 -9.37 -2.42 7.30
C VAL A 331 -9.81 -3.43 8.36
N HIS A 332 -9.54 -3.10 9.61
CA HIS A 332 -9.91 -3.88 10.78
C HIS A 332 -10.65 -2.98 11.78
N VAL A 333 -11.80 -3.44 12.28
CA VAL A 333 -12.64 -2.70 13.23
C VAL A 333 -12.36 -3.24 14.64
N ILE A 334 -11.68 -2.43 15.45
CA ILE A 334 -11.31 -2.76 16.84
C ILE A 334 -12.20 -2.03 17.84
N GLY A 335 -12.23 -2.55 19.06
CA GLY A 335 -13.05 -2.06 20.15
C GLY A 335 -14.51 -2.44 20.00
N ASP A 336 -15.30 -2.01 20.99
CA ASP A 336 -16.73 -2.25 21.11
C ASP A 336 -17.47 -0.93 21.36
N GLY A 337 -18.80 -0.95 21.18
CA GLY A 337 -19.63 0.20 21.49
C GLY A 337 -19.35 1.43 20.61
N HIS A 338 -19.44 2.60 21.25
CA HIS A 338 -19.12 3.91 20.68
C HIS A 338 -17.59 4.16 20.56
N LYS A 339 -16.76 3.35 21.24
CA LYS A 339 -15.29 3.47 21.24
C LYS A 339 -14.63 2.70 20.09
N ARG A 340 -15.42 2.15 19.17
CA ARG A 340 -14.91 1.43 17.99
C ARG A 340 -13.99 2.32 17.17
N LYS A 341 -12.83 1.79 16.82
CA LYS A 341 -11.88 2.42 15.89
C LYS A 341 -11.69 1.52 14.67
N VAL A 342 -11.34 2.14 13.56
CA VAL A 342 -10.95 1.47 12.33
C VAL A 342 -9.48 1.73 12.11
N THR A 343 -8.73 0.65 11.90
CA THR A 343 -7.30 0.64 11.60
C THR A 343 -7.03 -0.15 10.33
N LEU A 344 -5.83 -0.04 9.79
CA LEU A 344 -5.37 -0.93 8.71
C LEU A 344 -5.08 -2.32 9.25
N THR A 345 -5.32 -3.35 8.44
CA THR A 345 -4.91 -4.72 8.76
C THR A 345 -3.39 -4.85 8.81
N HIS A 346 -2.88 -5.85 9.53
CA HIS A 346 -1.45 -6.16 9.56
C HIS A 346 -0.88 -6.32 8.14
N ARG A 347 -1.59 -7.05 7.28
CA ARG A 347 -1.22 -7.26 5.88
C ARG A 347 -1.17 -5.96 5.07
N ALA A 348 -2.13 -5.05 5.27
CA ALA A 348 -2.12 -3.75 4.60
C ALA A 348 -0.96 -2.87 5.08
N GLN A 349 -0.66 -2.89 6.38
CA GLN A 349 0.48 -2.18 6.96
C GLN A 349 1.82 -2.73 6.47
N ALA A 350 2.00 -4.06 6.41
CA ALA A 350 3.21 -4.69 5.88
C ALA A 350 3.45 -4.34 4.40
N ARG A 351 2.39 -4.29 3.57
CA ARG A 351 2.48 -3.83 2.17
C ARG A 351 2.88 -2.35 2.07
N ARG A 352 2.32 -1.51 2.95
CA ARG A 352 2.67 -0.09 3.05
C ARG A 352 4.15 0.07 3.43
N PHE A 353 4.57 -0.58 4.51
CA PHE A 353 5.95 -0.61 4.97
C PHE A 353 6.92 -1.09 3.88
N THR A 354 6.60 -2.18 3.18
CA THR A 354 7.41 -2.69 2.06
C THR A 354 7.57 -1.63 0.96
N SER A 355 6.50 -0.89 0.65
CA SER A 355 6.52 0.16 -0.37
C SER A 355 7.40 1.34 0.06
N ASP A 356 7.26 1.78 1.31
CA ASP A 356 8.06 2.87 1.89
C ASP A 356 9.54 2.46 2.01
N LEU A 357 9.82 1.23 2.45
CA LEU A 357 11.15 0.65 2.51
C LEU A 357 11.82 0.56 1.14
N LEU A 358 11.11 0.09 0.11
CA LEU A 358 11.64 0.08 -1.26
C LEU A 358 11.93 1.48 -1.78
N LEU A 359 11.10 2.47 -1.44
CA LEU A 359 11.31 3.86 -1.83
C LEU A 359 12.60 4.41 -1.18
N ILE A 360 12.81 4.11 0.11
CA ILE A 360 14.04 4.45 0.84
C ILE A 360 15.25 3.75 0.23
N LEU A 361 15.20 2.44 0.00
CA LEU A 361 16.30 1.68 -0.58
C LEU A 361 16.65 2.18 -1.98
N ASN A 362 15.67 2.49 -2.84
CA ASN A 362 15.92 3.04 -4.16
C ASN A 362 16.52 4.45 -4.14
N SER A 363 16.41 5.19 -3.03
CA SER A 363 17.08 6.47 -2.85
C SER A 363 18.56 6.33 -2.46
N GLN A 364 18.98 5.15 -1.99
CA GLN A 364 20.37 4.86 -1.66
C GLN A 364 21.14 4.42 -2.90
N VAL A 365 22.38 4.91 -3.05
CA VAL A 365 23.26 4.57 -4.18
C VAL A 365 23.52 3.06 -4.24
N SER A 366 23.77 2.46 -3.08
CA SER A 366 24.05 1.03 -2.91
C SER A 366 22.80 0.15 -2.83
N LYS A 367 21.59 0.74 -2.90
CA LYS A 367 20.30 0.04 -2.71
C LYS A 367 20.20 -0.81 -1.44
N GLN A 368 20.96 -0.42 -0.41
CA GLN A 368 21.02 -1.07 0.89
C GLN A 368 21.10 -0.04 2.01
N ILE A 369 20.65 -0.40 3.21
CA ILE A 369 20.69 0.44 4.41
C ILE A 369 20.73 -0.44 5.67
N THR A 370 21.38 0.01 6.75
CA THR A 370 21.32 -0.67 8.05
C THR A 370 20.05 -0.29 8.82
N LEU A 371 19.61 -1.12 9.78
CA LEU A 371 18.46 -0.76 10.64
C LEU A 371 18.76 0.47 11.49
N SER A 372 20.01 0.67 11.90
CA SER A 372 20.44 1.85 12.65
C SER A 372 20.29 3.15 11.85
N GLU A 373 20.56 3.12 10.53
CA GLU A 373 20.43 4.28 9.65
C GLU A 373 19.00 4.51 9.13
N PHE A 374 18.16 3.48 9.23
CA PHE A 374 16.82 3.48 8.67
C PHE A 374 15.94 4.65 9.13
N PRO A 375 15.85 5.01 10.43
CA PRO A 375 15.04 6.15 10.89
C PRO A 375 15.41 7.47 10.22
N SER A 376 16.71 7.75 10.12
CA SER A 376 17.23 8.98 9.51
C SER A 376 16.94 9.04 8.02
N ALA A 377 17.08 7.92 7.31
CA ALA A 377 16.74 7.84 5.89
C ALA A 377 15.23 7.94 5.65
N TYR A 378 14.43 7.35 6.54
CA TYR A 378 12.96 7.45 6.50
C TYR A 378 12.52 8.92 6.59
N GLU A 379 13.04 9.68 7.55
CA GLU A 379 12.72 11.11 7.69
C GLU A 379 13.11 11.92 6.47
N LYS A 380 14.30 11.68 5.91
CA LYS A 380 14.80 12.38 4.72
C LYS A 380 13.94 12.14 3.47
N VAL A 381 13.43 10.91 3.32
CA VAL A 381 12.77 10.46 2.09
C VAL A 381 11.25 10.58 2.17
N ILE A 382 10.65 10.20 3.30
CA ILE A 382 9.20 10.20 3.53
C ILE A 382 8.73 11.54 4.11
N GLY A 383 9.62 12.31 4.74
CA GLY A 383 9.29 13.61 5.32
C GLY A 383 8.45 13.52 6.60
N LYS A 384 8.52 12.40 7.32
CA LYS A 384 7.83 12.16 8.60
C LYS A 384 8.79 11.51 9.60
N THR A 385 8.60 11.80 10.88
CA THR A 385 9.32 11.13 11.98
C THR A 385 9.07 9.63 11.92
N TRP A 386 10.14 8.85 12.08
CA TRP A 386 10.02 7.39 12.10
C TRP A 386 9.32 6.91 13.39
N ASN A 387 8.24 6.15 13.24
CA ASN A 387 7.59 5.46 14.34
C ASN A 387 7.03 4.11 13.85
N ILE A 388 7.47 3.03 14.49
CA ILE A 388 7.04 1.66 14.14
C ILE A 388 5.55 1.43 14.46
N VAL A 389 5.01 2.09 15.49
CA VAL A 389 3.61 1.97 15.92
C VAL A 389 2.65 2.44 14.82
N ASP A 390 3.09 3.36 13.95
CA ASP A 390 2.28 3.79 12.79
C ASP A 390 2.01 2.66 11.80
N TYR A 391 2.82 1.60 11.83
CA TYR A 391 2.64 0.39 11.04
C TYR A 391 1.93 -0.74 11.80
N GLY A 392 1.38 -0.47 12.99
CA GLY A 392 0.55 -1.42 13.73
C GLY A 392 1.33 -2.53 14.44
N VAL A 393 2.64 -2.39 14.62
CA VAL A 393 3.46 -3.33 15.41
C VAL A 393 4.35 -2.58 16.40
N CYS A 394 4.83 -3.28 17.43
CA CYS A 394 5.68 -2.68 18.47
C CYS A 394 7.18 -2.79 18.16
N GLN A 395 7.59 -3.75 17.33
CA GLN A 395 9.00 -3.99 17.00
C GLN A 395 9.24 -4.06 15.50
N MET A 396 10.41 -3.57 15.07
CA MET A 396 10.82 -3.62 13.66
C MET A 396 10.93 -5.05 13.13
N HIS A 397 11.34 -6.00 13.98
CA HIS A 397 11.43 -7.41 13.59
C HIS A 397 10.08 -7.99 13.17
N ASP A 398 9.00 -7.64 13.88
CA ASP A 398 7.66 -8.18 13.65
C ASP A 398 7.15 -7.84 12.24
N ILE A 399 7.38 -6.61 11.75
CA ILE A 399 6.96 -6.22 10.40
C ILE A 399 7.91 -6.72 9.31
N LEU A 400 9.20 -6.88 9.61
CA LEU A 400 10.19 -7.38 8.65
C LEU A 400 9.94 -8.84 8.27
N ILE A 401 9.40 -9.66 9.18
CA ILE A 401 9.04 -11.05 8.89
C ILE A 401 7.97 -11.15 7.78
N GLU A 402 7.11 -10.14 7.64
CA GLU A 402 6.08 -10.09 6.60
C GLU A 402 6.59 -9.59 5.25
N VAL A 403 7.79 -9.00 5.21
CA VAL A 403 8.38 -8.49 3.97
C VAL A 403 8.90 -9.68 3.16
N SER A 404 8.47 -9.79 1.90
CA SER A 404 8.94 -10.86 1.04
C SER A 404 10.44 -10.75 0.77
N GLU A 405 11.17 -11.85 0.95
CA GLU A 405 12.61 -11.98 0.61
C GLU A 405 12.90 -11.63 -0.86
N LYS A 406 11.91 -11.77 -1.75
CA LYS A 406 12.03 -11.38 -3.16
C LYS A 406 12.04 -9.86 -3.37
N ALA A 407 11.55 -9.09 -2.41
CA ALA A 407 11.51 -7.64 -2.45
C ALA A 407 12.68 -7.03 -1.69
N VAL A 408 12.99 -7.55 -0.51
CA VAL A 408 14.10 -7.07 0.34
C VAL A 408 14.77 -8.27 1.02
N VAL A 409 16.09 -8.34 0.92
CA VAL A 409 16.93 -9.29 1.66
C VAL A 409 17.33 -8.65 2.99
N VAL A 410 17.16 -9.40 4.07
CA VAL A 410 17.58 -9.02 5.42
C VAL A 410 18.79 -9.87 5.80
N THR A 411 19.98 -9.26 5.94
CA THR A 411 21.18 -9.96 6.41
C THR A 411 21.63 -9.44 7.76
N ASN A 412 22.04 -10.32 8.66
CA ASN A 412 22.61 -9.89 9.94
C ASN A 412 24.07 -9.51 9.72
N ILE A 413 24.46 -8.28 10.05
CA ILE A 413 25.86 -7.83 9.95
C ILE A 413 26.57 -8.14 11.27
N ASN A 414 25.92 -7.81 12.39
CA ASN A 414 26.39 -8.01 13.77
C ASN A 414 25.23 -8.60 14.60
N ASP A 415 25.49 -9.03 15.85
CA ASP A 415 24.41 -9.50 16.75
C ASP A 415 23.31 -8.46 17.00
N ASN A 416 23.61 -7.16 16.82
CA ASN A 416 22.70 -6.05 17.11
C ASN A 416 22.15 -5.29 15.88
N ASP A 417 22.62 -5.56 14.66
CA ASP A 417 22.19 -4.78 13.48
C ASP A 417 22.00 -5.65 12.23
N LYS A 418 21.02 -5.26 11.42
CA LYS A 418 20.64 -5.95 10.18
C LYS A 418 20.78 -5.00 8.99
N LEU A 419 21.29 -5.51 7.88
CA LEU A 419 21.30 -4.87 6.58
C LEU A 419 20.01 -5.21 5.84
N LEU A 420 19.34 -4.18 5.33
CA LEU A 420 18.22 -4.31 4.39
C LEU A 420 18.73 -3.98 3.00
N ALA A 421 18.57 -4.86 2.02
CA ALA A 421 19.02 -4.64 0.65
C ALA A 421 17.99 -5.09 -0.39
N ILE A 422 17.87 -4.38 -1.51
CA ILE A 422 17.10 -4.89 -2.65
C ILE A 422 17.87 -6.08 -3.24
N PRO A 423 17.25 -7.27 -3.41
CA PRO A 423 17.94 -8.42 -3.98
C PRO A 423 18.47 -8.07 -5.37
N MET A 424 19.80 -8.14 -5.50
CA MET A 424 20.43 -8.09 -6.82
C MET A 424 20.27 -9.47 -7.44
N ARG A 425 19.67 -9.54 -8.64
CA ARG A 425 19.53 -10.81 -9.37
C ARG A 425 20.93 -11.37 -9.65
N GLU A 426 21.25 -12.53 -9.08
CA GLU A 426 22.46 -13.27 -9.45
C GLU A 426 22.34 -13.70 -10.92
N GLN A 427 23.34 -13.34 -11.73
CA GLN A 427 23.36 -13.64 -13.16
C GLN A 427 23.75 -15.11 -13.37
N THR A 428 23.05 -15.78 -14.28
CA THR A 428 23.41 -17.14 -14.66
C THR A 428 24.76 -17.16 -15.40
N PRO A 429 25.55 -18.26 -15.33
CA PRO A 429 26.84 -18.34 -16.02
C PRO A 429 26.73 -18.12 -17.55
N ARG A 430 25.59 -18.50 -18.15
CA ARG A 430 25.28 -18.26 -19.56
C ARG A 430 25.03 -16.78 -19.87
N GLU A 431 24.33 -16.06 -18.99
CA GLU A 431 24.14 -14.60 -19.12
C GLU A 431 25.50 -13.88 -19.01
N ILE A 432 26.37 -14.29 -18.08
CA ILE A 432 27.72 -13.74 -17.93
C ILE A 432 28.54 -13.94 -19.20
N GLU A 433 28.51 -15.13 -19.81
CA GLU A 433 29.21 -15.38 -21.07
C GLU A 433 28.66 -14.53 -22.22
N LYS A 434 27.33 -14.37 -22.31
CA LYS A 434 26.71 -13.47 -23.29
C LYS A 434 27.11 -12.01 -23.07
N ILE A 435 27.25 -11.55 -21.83
CA ILE A 435 27.71 -10.20 -21.52
C ILE A 435 29.16 -10.00 -21.99
N LYS A 436 30.02 -11.01 -21.81
CA LYS A 436 31.39 -10.98 -22.35
C LYS A 436 31.42 -10.92 -23.87
N GLN A 437 30.52 -11.63 -24.55
CA GLN A 437 30.41 -11.53 -26.01
C GLN A 437 29.86 -10.17 -26.46
N PHE A 438 28.88 -9.65 -25.73
CA PHE A 438 28.30 -8.35 -26.00
C PHE A 438 29.29 -7.21 -25.78
N SER A 439 30.16 -7.29 -24.77
CA SER A 439 31.19 -6.27 -24.53
C SER A 439 32.17 -6.15 -25.71
N VAL A 440 32.52 -7.25 -26.36
CA VAL A 440 33.31 -7.25 -27.62
C VAL A 440 32.55 -6.54 -28.75
N GLN A 441 31.24 -6.79 -28.88
CA GLN A 441 30.40 -6.11 -29.86
C GLN A 441 30.28 -4.60 -29.59
N VAL A 442 30.24 -4.19 -28.31
CA VAL A 442 30.23 -2.79 -27.92
C VAL A 442 31.55 -2.10 -28.29
N ILE A 443 32.70 -2.75 -28.07
CA ILE A 443 34.00 -2.26 -28.51
C ILE A 443 34.03 -2.09 -30.03
N GLU A 444 33.57 -3.09 -30.78
CA GLU A 444 33.51 -3.04 -32.24
C GLU A 444 32.61 -1.92 -32.75
N LEU A 445 31.42 -1.73 -32.14
CA LEU A 445 30.51 -0.66 -32.53
C LEU A 445 31.10 0.72 -32.25
N LEU A 446 31.66 0.91 -31.05
CA LEU A 446 32.23 2.20 -30.64
C LEU A 446 33.54 2.51 -31.36
N ARG A 447 34.27 1.50 -31.87
CA ARG A 447 35.48 1.70 -32.69
C ARG A 447 35.25 2.57 -33.92
N TYR A 448 34.06 2.50 -34.52
CA TYR A 448 33.69 3.33 -35.68
C TYR A 448 32.95 4.61 -35.29
N ALA A 449 32.64 4.80 -34.00
CA ALA A 449 32.02 6.02 -33.51
C ALA A 449 33.08 7.10 -33.26
N PRO A 450 32.76 8.38 -33.52
CA PRO A 450 33.70 9.46 -33.26
C PRO A 450 34.13 9.47 -31.79
N GLN A 451 35.44 9.47 -31.55
CA GLN A 451 36.04 9.44 -30.22
C GLN A 451 35.61 8.23 -29.38
N CYS A 452 35.22 7.09 -29.97
CA CYS A 452 34.74 5.93 -29.21
C CYS A 452 33.57 6.23 -28.28
N SER A 453 32.71 7.18 -28.66
CA SER A 453 31.57 7.64 -27.85
C SER A 453 30.34 7.91 -28.70
N MET A 454 29.16 7.66 -28.13
CA MET A 454 27.88 8.03 -28.72
C MET A 454 26.83 8.39 -27.66
N SER A 455 25.69 8.91 -28.11
CA SER A 455 24.52 9.14 -27.26
C SER A 455 23.92 7.80 -26.79
N PHE A 456 23.50 7.74 -25.53
CA PHE A 456 22.86 6.56 -24.94
C PHE A 456 21.59 6.16 -25.70
N ASP A 457 20.79 7.13 -26.14
CA ASP A 457 19.53 6.89 -26.85
C ASP A 457 19.76 6.35 -28.28
N ASN A 458 20.89 6.70 -28.89
CA ASN A 458 21.24 6.27 -30.24
C ASN A 458 21.94 4.90 -30.28
N PHE A 459 22.31 4.33 -29.12
CA PHE A 459 23.06 3.09 -29.08
C PHE A 459 22.31 1.92 -29.74
N LEU A 460 21.05 1.67 -29.36
CA LEU A 460 20.28 0.56 -29.91
C LEU A 460 20.05 0.68 -31.42
N SER A 461 19.83 1.91 -31.90
CA SER A 461 19.69 2.22 -33.32
C SER A 461 20.98 1.94 -34.09
N SER A 462 22.12 2.34 -33.52
CA SER A 462 23.45 2.12 -34.10
C SER A 462 23.83 0.63 -34.10
N TYR A 463 23.52 -0.08 -33.01
CA TYR A 463 23.74 -1.51 -32.87
C TYR A 463 22.95 -2.32 -33.90
N TYR A 464 21.66 -2.02 -34.10
CA TYR A 464 20.84 -2.68 -35.12
C TYR A 464 21.36 -2.44 -36.54
N ARG A 465 21.80 -1.21 -36.82
CA ARG A 465 22.36 -0.84 -38.13
C ARG A 465 23.68 -1.58 -38.42
N HIS A 466 24.52 -1.75 -37.39
CA HIS A 466 25.84 -2.36 -37.55
C HIS A 466 25.79 -3.89 -37.62
N PHE A 467 25.04 -4.54 -36.72
CA PHE A 467 25.01 -6.00 -36.62
C PHE A 467 23.81 -6.66 -37.32
N GLY A 468 22.82 -5.87 -37.76
CA GLY A 468 21.63 -6.39 -38.46
C GLY A 468 20.61 -7.10 -37.55
N HIS A 469 20.83 -7.15 -36.23
CA HIS A 469 19.92 -7.75 -35.27
C HIS A 469 19.69 -6.87 -34.04
N ARG A 470 18.57 -7.08 -33.35
CA ARG A 470 18.18 -6.27 -32.19
C ARG A 470 18.87 -6.77 -30.92
N CYS A 471 19.32 -5.85 -30.08
CA CYS A 471 19.80 -6.15 -28.73
C CYS A 471 18.60 -6.27 -27.79
N HIS A 472 18.29 -7.48 -27.33
CA HIS A 472 17.28 -7.71 -26.29
C HIS A 472 17.96 -7.72 -24.93
N VAL A 473 17.74 -6.69 -24.14
CA VAL A 473 18.36 -6.52 -22.81
C VAL A 473 18.04 -7.68 -21.86
N SER A 474 16.86 -8.30 -22.04
CA SER A 474 16.42 -9.48 -21.30
C SER A 474 17.31 -10.71 -21.50
N ASP A 475 17.99 -10.83 -22.64
CA ASP A 475 18.83 -12.00 -22.96
C ASP A 475 20.10 -12.06 -22.10
N TYR A 476 20.41 -10.95 -21.43
CA TYR A 476 21.54 -10.76 -20.53
C TYR A 476 21.11 -10.67 -19.05
N GLY A 477 19.84 -10.93 -18.75
CA GLY A 477 19.31 -10.91 -17.38
C GLY A 477 18.89 -9.52 -16.88
N PHE A 478 18.84 -8.50 -17.75
CA PHE A 478 18.47 -7.13 -17.39
C PHE A 478 17.14 -6.70 -18.02
N SER A 479 16.48 -5.72 -17.41
CA SER A 479 15.30 -5.05 -17.97
C SER A 479 15.59 -3.65 -18.52
N LYS A 480 16.73 -3.06 -18.15
CA LYS A 480 17.17 -1.73 -18.58
C LYS A 480 18.60 -1.78 -19.13
N LEU A 481 18.82 -1.08 -20.24
CA LEU A 481 20.13 -1.01 -20.90
C LEU A 481 21.22 -0.40 -20.01
N SER A 482 20.86 0.56 -19.14
CA SER A 482 21.81 1.17 -18.20
C SER A 482 22.42 0.12 -17.27
N HIS A 483 21.60 -0.79 -16.73
CA HIS A 483 22.07 -1.86 -15.87
C HIS A 483 22.95 -2.88 -16.62
N LEU A 484 22.71 -3.09 -17.91
CA LEU A 484 23.58 -3.94 -18.73
C LEU A 484 24.97 -3.30 -18.91
N PHE A 485 25.06 -1.98 -19.08
CA PHE A 485 26.34 -1.28 -19.14
C PHE A 485 27.04 -1.18 -17.77
N GLU A 486 26.28 -0.99 -16.70
CA GLU A 486 26.80 -1.06 -15.31
C GLU A 486 27.43 -2.43 -15.00
N ALA A 487 27.04 -3.50 -15.72
CA ALA A 487 27.61 -4.84 -15.57
C ALA A 487 28.95 -5.04 -16.33
N MET A 488 29.41 -4.05 -17.11
CA MET A 488 30.71 -4.06 -17.80
C MET A 488 31.49 -2.76 -17.58
N PRO A 489 31.77 -2.38 -16.32
CA PRO A 489 32.42 -1.11 -16.00
C PRO A 489 33.87 -1.04 -16.49
N ASP A 490 34.48 -2.18 -16.82
CA ASP A 490 35.80 -2.28 -17.42
C ASP A 490 35.81 -1.87 -18.90
N VAL A 491 34.68 -1.96 -19.59
CA VAL A 491 34.55 -1.66 -21.03
C VAL A 491 33.85 -0.34 -21.32
N VAL A 492 32.77 -0.03 -20.61
CA VAL A 492 31.90 1.13 -20.90
C VAL A 492 31.84 2.09 -19.71
N ASN A 493 32.09 3.37 -19.99
CA ASN A 493 31.79 4.48 -19.10
C ASN A 493 30.47 5.15 -19.51
N ILE A 494 29.62 5.41 -18.52
CA ILE A 494 28.39 6.17 -18.69
C ILE A 494 28.61 7.55 -18.09
N ASP A 495 28.70 8.57 -18.94
CA ASP A 495 28.85 9.95 -18.50
C ASP A 495 27.46 10.60 -18.32
N ASP A 496 27.06 10.78 -17.06
CA ASP A 496 25.84 11.48 -16.64
C ASP A 496 26.10 12.93 -16.20
N THR A 497 27.34 13.43 -16.35
CA THR A 497 27.80 14.72 -15.80
C THR A 497 27.29 15.95 -16.55
N ASN A 498 26.86 15.82 -17.81
CA ASN A 498 26.26 16.89 -18.59
C ASN A 498 24.74 16.71 -18.65
N CYS A 499 23.99 17.53 -17.90
CA CYS A 499 22.53 17.50 -17.72
C CYS A 499 21.65 17.47 -18.99
N LEU A 500 22.20 17.52 -20.19
CA LEU A 500 21.46 17.58 -21.46
C LEU A 500 21.40 16.23 -22.21
N GLU A 501 22.41 15.36 -22.09
CA GLU A 501 22.42 14.09 -22.83
C GLU A 501 23.34 13.05 -22.18
N LYS A 502 22.78 11.89 -21.80
CA LYS A 502 23.52 10.74 -21.29
C LYS A 502 24.37 10.15 -22.41
N ARG A 503 25.68 10.03 -22.20
CA ARG A 503 26.61 9.50 -23.20
C ARG A 503 27.27 8.22 -22.74
N ILE A 504 27.54 7.33 -23.70
CA ILE A 504 28.37 6.15 -23.48
C ILE A 504 29.71 6.34 -24.18
N SER A 505 30.78 5.90 -23.53
CA SER A 505 32.13 5.93 -24.07
C SER A 505 32.90 4.68 -23.66
N LEU A 506 33.89 4.27 -24.45
CA LEU A 506 34.83 3.23 -24.02
C LEU A 506 35.71 3.74 -22.86
N THR A 507 36.04 2.86 -21.93
CA THR A 507 37.02 3.15 -20.87
C THR A 507 38.39 3.51 -21.48
N GLU A 508 39.21 4.21 -20.71
CA GLU A 508 40.51 4.70 -21.17
C GLU A 508 41.36 3.56 -21.76
N LYS A 509 41.43 2.42 -21.07
CA LYS A 509 42.14 1.21 -21.52
C LYS A 509 41.69 0.73 -22.90
N HIS A 510 40.38 0.59 -23.13
CA HIS A 510 39.87 0.11 -24.43
C HIS A 510 39.96 1.18 -25.51
N SER A 511 39.81 2.46 -25.16
CA SER A 511 39.98 3.58 -26.10
C SER A 511 41.42 3.67 -26.63
N TRP A 512 42.43 3.41 -25.78
CA TRP A 512 43.84 3.34 -26.18
C TRP A 512 44.11 2.19 -27.15
N ASN A 513 43.52 1.01 -26.92
CA ASN A 513 43.68 -0.14 -27.82
C ASN A 513 43.06 0.14 -29.20
N VAL A 514 41.87 0.73 -29.23
CA VAL A 514 41.23 1.13 -30.50
C VAL A 514 42.08 2.14 -31.25
N LEU A 515 42.60 3.16 -30.55
CA LEU A 515 43.47 4.16 -31.17
C LEU A 515 44.75 3.53 -31.73
N LYS A 516 45.38 2.63 -30.96
CA LYS A 516 46.56 1.87 -31.39
C LYS A 516 46.28 1.14 -32.70
N ASP A 517 45.19 0.38 -32.77
CA ASP A 517 44.81 -0.37 -33.97
C ASP A 517 44.55 0.54 -35.16
N GLN A 518 43.89 1.69 -34.95
CA GLN A 518 43.63 2.68 -36.00
C GLN A 518 44.93 3.30 -36.54
N ILE A 519 45.89 3.62 -35.67
CA ILE A 519 47.20 4.16 -36.08
C ILE A 519 48.01 3.09 -36.82
N VAL A 520 48.00 1.85 -36.35
CA VAL A 520 48.66 0.72 -37.03
C VAL A 520 48.04 0.49 -38.42
N GLU A 521 46.72 0.58 -38.55
CA GLU A 521 46.03 0.43 -39.83
C GLU A 521 46.37 1.58 -40.80
N LEU A 522 46.45 2.82 -40.30
CA LEU A 522 46.90 3.97 -41.08
C LEU A 522 48.32 3.78 -41.64
N ILE A 523 49.27 3.38 -40.79
CA ILE A 523 50.68 3.17 -41.18
C ILE A 523 50.77 2.01 -42.17
N SER A 524 50.03 0.93 -41.93
CA SER A 524 49.97 -0.24 -42.82
C SER A 524 49.47 0.12 -44.23
N LYS A 525 48.53 1.06 -44.37
CA LYS A 525 48.01 1.55 -45.67
C LYS A 525 49.01 2.40 -46.46
N LYS A 526 50.11 2.86 -45.84
CA LYS A 526 51.11 3.76 -46.45
C LYS A 526 52.52 3.16 -46.41
N ASN A 527 52.65 1.91 -46.85
CA ASN A 527 53.93 1.22 -47.01
C ASN A 527 54.78 1.14 -45.72
N GLY A 528 54.17 1.23 -44.54
CA GLY A 528 54.85 1.02 -43.26
C GLY A 528 55.45 2.27 -42.61
N SER A 529 55.36 3.47 -43.21
CA SER A 529 55.85 4.71 -42.58
C SER A 529 55.03 5.97 -42.90
N ILE A 530 54.82 6.83 -41.89
CA ILE A 530 54.07 8.09 -42.01
C ILE A 530 54.74 9.20 -41.19
N TYR A 531 54.85 10.42 -41.74
CA TYR A 531 55.29 11.59 -40.98
C TYR A 531 54.27 12.01 -39.92
N VAL A 532 54.72 12.34 -38.71
CA VAL A 532 53.85 12.76 -37.59
C VAL A 532 52.95 13.94 -37.96
N SER A 533 53.45 14.87 -38.77
CA SER A 533 52.70 16.04 -39.28
C SER A 533 51.49 15.67 -40.16
N ASN A 534 51.53 14.52 -40.84
CA ASN A 534 50.47 14.07 -41.74
C ASN A 534 49.38 13.26 -41.01
N ILE A 535 49.66 12.72 -39.82
CA ILE A 535 48.74 11.87 -39.06
C ILE A 535 47.40 12.56 -38.77
N PRO A 536 47.33 13.82 -38.30
CA PRO A 536 46.04 14.47 -38.04
C PRO A 536 45.15 14.58 -39.29
N ARG A 537 45.74 14.91 -40.44
CA ARG A 537 45.03 15.04 -41.72
C ARG A 537 44.58 13.69 -42.26
N MET A 538 45.45 12.68 -42.15
CA MET A 538 45.16 11.32 -42.59
C MET A 538 44.10 10.65 -41.73
N TYR A 539 44.17 10.83 -40.41
CA TYR A 539 43.20 10.30 -39.47
C TYR A 539 41.81 10.91 -39.71
N LEU A 540 41.73 12.22 -40.00
CA LEU A 540 40.49 12.87 -40.40
C LEU A 540 39.93 12.32 -41.72
N ASN A 541 40.80 12.03 -42.70
CA ASN A 541 40.37 11.52 -44.00
C ASN A 541 39.82 10.08 -43.94
N ASP A 542 40.47 9.22 -43.15
CA ASP A 542 40.13 7.80 -43.09
C ASP A 542 38.99 7.51 -42.09
N TYR A 543 38.90 8.26 -41.00
CA TYR A 543 37.92 8.02 -39.92
C TYR A 543 36.86 9.12 -39.77
N GLY A 544 36.97 10.25 -40.49
CA GLY A 544 35.94 11.30 -40.51
C GLY A 544 35.91 12.23 -39.29
N TYR A 545 36.87 12.12 -38.35
CA TYR A 545 37.01 13.03 -37.21
C TYR A 545 38.49 13.32 -36.88
N MET A 546 38.75 14.45 -36.21
CA MET A 546 40.11 14.82 -35.79
C MET A 546 40.54 14.04 -34.54
N LEU A 547 41.80 13.57 -34.55
CA LEU A 547 42.45 13.02 -33.36
C LEU A 547 42.59 14.12 -32.30
N ARG A 548 42.04 13.88 -31.10
CA ARG A 548 42.08 14.80 -29.95
C ARG A 548 43.02 14.28 -28.86
N PRO A 549 44.24 14.83 -28.72
CA PRO A 549 45.20 14.42 -27.70
C PRO A 549 44.68 14.60 -26.27
N GLU A 550 43.76 15.56 -26.04
CA GLU A 550 43.26 15.93 -24.73
C GLU A 550 42.49 14.77 -24.06
N LYS A 551 41.82 13.93 -24.86
CA LYS A 551 41.08 12.75 -24.37
C LYS A 551 41.99 11.67 -23.78
N PHE A 552 43.27 11.70 -24.13
CA PHE A 552 44.30 10.75 -23.73
C PHE A 552 45.29 11.35 -22.73
N ASN A 553 44.94 12.50 -22.12
CA ASN A 553 45.81 13.29 -21.25
C ASN A 553 47.17 13.59 -21.92
N CYS A 554 47.13 14.02 -23.19
CA CYS A 554 48.28 14.40 -24.00
C CYS A 554 48.09 15.82 -24.55
N GLN A 555 49.18 16.57 -24.75
CA GLN A 555 49.14 17.95 -25.28
C GLN A 555 49.34 17.99 -26.80
N SER A 556 49.94 16.96 -27.38
CA SER A 556 50.18 16.87 -28.82
C SER A 556 49.96 15.46 -29.35
N VAL A 557 49.76 15.34 -30.67
CA VAL A 557 49.71 14.04 -31.36
C VAL A 557 51.04 13.30 -31.23
N PHE A 558 52.14 14.02 -31.13
CA PHE A 558 53.45 13.44 -30.84
C PHE A 558 53.49 12.74 -29.47
N ASP A 559 52.92 13.34 -28.43
CA ASP A 559 52.85 12.73 -27.09
C ASP A 559 51.99 11.46 -27.07
N VAL A 560 50.90 11.46 -27.85
CA VAL A 560 50.04 10.28 -28.02
C VAL A 560 50.84 9.13 -28.64
N LEU A 561 51.60 9.41 -29.70
CA LEU A 561 52.43 8.41 -30.39
C LEU A 561 53.58 7.93 -29.51
N LYS A 562 54.19 8.82 -28.71
CA LYS A 562 55.22 8.46 -27.73
C LYS A 562 54.69 7.51 -26.65
N LYS A 563 53.41 7.64 -26.25
CA LYS A 563 52.76 6.70 -25.31
C LYS A 563 52.40 5.35 -25.94
N LEU A 564 52.36 5.24 -27.27
CA LEU A 564 52.13 3.99 -28.02
C LEU A 564 53.42 3.17 -28.24
N ASN A 565 54.47 3.45 -27.47
CA ASN A 565 55.79 2.82 -27.60
C ASN A 565 55.72 1.28 -27.48
N GLY A 566 56.45 0.55 -28.34
CA GLY A 566 56.45 -0.92 -28.40
C GLY A 566 55.59 -1.53 -29.51
N THR A 567 54.94 -0.72 -30.35
CA THR A 567 54.27 -1.18 -31.60
C THR A 567 54.63 -0.29 -32.78
N ILE A 568 54.94 0.98 -32.50
CA ILE A 568 55.44 1.96 -33.45
C ILE A 568 56.80 2.50 -32.99
N GLU A 569 57.68 2.78 -33.93
CA GLU A 569 59.00 3.38 -33.73
C GLU A 569 59.02 4.80 -34.32
N LEU A 570 59.56 5.76 -33.55
CA LEU A 570 59.68 7.16 -33.96
C LEU A 570 61.10 7.39 -34.48
N ILE A 571 61.24 7.62 -35.78
CA ILE A 571 62.52 7.83 -36.46
C ILE A 571 62.65 9.30 -36.81
N ASP A 572 63.72 9.94 -36.33
CA ASP A 572 64.03 11.32 -36.68
C ASP A 572 64.72 11.38 -38.05
N SER A 573 64.20 12.17 -38.98
CA SER A 573 64.69 12.30 -40.36
C SER A 573 64.93 13.77 -40.68
N GLN A 574 65.76 14.06 -41.68
CA GLN A 574 66.08 15.44 -42.10
C GLN A 574 64.83 16.25 -42.51
N ASP A 575 63.76 15.56 -42.92
CA ASP A 575 62.45 16.14 -43.29
C ASP A 575 61.40 16.13 -42.14
N GLY A 576 61.80 15.76 -40.93
CA GLY A 576 60.95 15.65 -39.74
C GLY A 576 60.71 14.21 -39.26
N ILE A 577 59.97 14.08 -38.15
CA ILE A 577 59.77 12.81 -37.44
C ILE A 577 58.82 11.88 -38.20
N LYS A 578 59.27 10.66 -38.47
CA LYS A 578 58.51 9.56 -39.07
C LYS A 578 58.09 8.55 -38.00
N VAL A 579 56.94 7.93 -38.21
CA VAL A 579 56.41 6.81 -37.44
C VAL A 579 56.44 5.56 -38.32
N GLU A 580 57.14 4.52 -37.89
CA GLU A 580 57.21 3.21 -38.58
C GLU A 580 56.68 2.08 -37.70
N LEU A 581 56.25 0.97 -38.31
CA LEU A 581 55.86 -0.23 -37.57
C LEU A 581 57.10 -1.07 -37.23
N MET A 582 57.22 -1.51 -35.98
CA MET A 582 58.29 -2.42 -35.59
C MET A 582 58.09 -3.79 -36.26
N ALA A 583 59.16 -4.38 -36.82
CA ALA A 583 59.13 -5.54 -37.73
C ALA A 583 58.58 -6.88 -37.17
N ASN A 584 58.06 -6.93 -35.94
CA ASN A 584 57.59 -8.15 -35.28
C ASN A 584 56.09 -8.18 -34.92
N VAL A 585 55.26 -7.31 -35.49
CA VAL A 585 53.81 -7.37 -35.26
C VAL A 585 53.16 -8.28 -36.31
N GLY A 586 52.95 -9.55 -35.96
CA GLY A 586 52.10 -10.47 -36.72
C GLY A 586 50.64 -10.03 -36.66
N ILE A 587 50.23 -9.11 -37.54
CA ILE A 587 48.87 -8.55 -37.57
C ILE A 587 48.00 -9.46 -38.44
N LYS A 588 47.08 -10.21 -37.82
CA LYS A 588 45.87 -10.70 -38.51
C LYS A 588 44.94 -9.51 -38.71
N LEU A 589 44.94 -8.91 -39.90
CA LEU A 589 43.93 -7.93 -40.30
C LEU A 589 42.57 -8.62 -40.44
N PRO A 590 41.49 -8.15 -39.79
CA PRO A 590 40.15 -8.58 -40.12
C PRO A 590 39.77 -8.08 -41.52
N SER A 591 39.37 -9.01 -42.37
CA SER A 591 38.97 -8.80 -43.75
C SER A 591 37.55 -8.24 -43.84
N SER A 592 37.39 -6.92 -43.78
CA SER A 592 36.31 -6.18 -44.48
C SER A 592 36.49 -4.67 -44.34
N ILE A 593 36.93 -4.01 -45.41
CA ILE A 593 36.84 -2.56 -45.53
C ILE A 593 35.39 -2.22 -45.91
N MET A 594 34.56 -1.87 -44.93
CA MET A 594 33.39 -1.03 -45.18
C MET A 594 33.78 0.42 -44.93
N SER A 595 33.79 1.21 -46.00
CA SER A 595 34.09 2.64 -45.96
C SER A 595 33.13 3.37 -45.00
N ALA A 596 33.69 4.06 -44.01
CA ALA A 596 32.97 4.90 -43.05
C ALA A 596 32.30 6.15 -43.66
N ARG A 597 32.31 6.31 -45.01
CA ARG A 597 31.85 7.51 -45.71
C ARG A 597 30.35 7.82 -45.59
N SER A 598 29.52 6.97 -44.98
CA SER A 598 28.07 7.19 -44.92
C SER A 598 27.46 7.31 -43.51
N TYR A 599 28.22 7.17 -42.43
CA TYR A 599 27.59 7.05 -41.09
C TYR A 599 27.26 8.37 -40.41
N TYR A 600 27.88 9.48 -40.80
CA TYR A 600 27.60 10.81 -40.23
C TYR A 600 27.79 11.91 -41.28
N SER A 601 26.73 12.19 -42.05
CA SER A 601 26.60 13.48 -42.73
C SER A 601 25.98 14.51 -41.77
N PRO A 602 26.41 15.79 -41.76
CA PRO A 602 25.83 16.85 -40.92
C PRO A 602 24.39 17.28 -41.29
N GLY A 603 23.61 16.44 -41.99
CA GLY A 603 22.35 16.82 -42.66
C GLY A 603 21.04 16.33 -42.02
N ASP A 604 21.07 15.35 -41.11
CA ASP A 604 19.84 14.68 -40.66
C ASP A 604 19.14 15.38 -39.48
N LEU A 605 18.92 16.70 -39.58
CA LEU A 605 18.13 17.48 -38.63
C LEU A 605 16.68 17.69 -39.07
N LYS A 606 16.24 17.14 -40.22
CA LYS A 606 14.82 17.15 -40.60
C LYS A 606 14.45 15.87 -41.33
N ASN A 607 13.33 15.29 -40.89
CA ASN A 607 12.66 14.08 -41.40
C ASN A 607 13.32 12.74 -41.09
N ASN A 608 12.83 12.09 -40.03
CA ASN A 608 12.43 10.69 -40.14
C ASN A 608 11.29 10.37 -39.18
N ASN A 609 10.08 10.45 -39.73
CA ASN A 609 8.85 9.97 -39.16
C ASN A 609 8.58 8.59 -39.80
N ILE A 610 9.19 7.52 -39.27
CA ILE A 610 8.87 6.13 -39.67
C ILE A 610 8.86 5.22 -38.44
N ASN A 611 7.64 5.03 -37.91
CA ASN A 611 7.08 3.83 -37.28
C ASN A 611 8.00 2.92 -36.45
N ASN A 612 8.16 3.29 -35.17
CA ASN A 612 8.43 2.36 -34.06
C ASN A 612 7.17 2.19 -33.18
N ASN A 613 6.02 1.92 -33.80
CA ASN A 613 4.75 1.74 -33.09
C ASN A 613 4.22 0.31 -33.31
N THR A 614 4.63 -0.63 -32.44
CA THR A 614 3.72 -1.74 -32.08
C THR A 614 4.04 -2.49 -30.78
N TYR A 615 5.08 -2.17 -30.01
CA TYR A 615 5.31 -2.85 -28.72
C TYR A 615 5.51 -1.96 -27.49
N ASN A 616 5.31 -0.64 -27.60
CA ASN A 616 5.33 0.29 -26.46
C ASN A 616 3.95 0.91 -26.11
N ASN A 617 2.87 0.52 -26.79
CA ASN A 617 1.56 1.18 -26.63
C ASN A 617 0.59 0.56 -25.59
N SER A 618 0.98 -0.50 -24.87
CA SER A 618 0.13 -1.06 -23.80
C SER A 618 0.51 -0.63 -22.38
N MET A 619 1.72 -0.10 -22.15
CA MET A 619 2.13 0.46 -20.85
C MET A 619 2.08 1.99 -20.78
N TRP A 620 2.23 2.70 -21.90
CA TRP A 620 2.24 4.17 -21.90
C TRP A 620 0.84 4.81 -21.82
N ASN A 621 -0.22 4.09 -22.21
CA ASN A 621 -1.60 4.57 -22.07
C ASN A 621 -2.17 4.50 -20.63
N LYS A 622 -1.44 3.89 -19.67
CA LYS A 622 -1.82 3.91 -18.24
C LYS A 622 -1.19 5.04 -17.45
N ASN A 623 -0.08 5.64 -17.92
CA ASN A 623 0.58 6.76 -17.25
C ASN A 623 0.26 8.15 -17.86
N GLN A 624 -0.34 8.22 -19.04
CA GLN A 624 -0.84 9.49 -19.62
C GLN A 624 -2.15 10.01 -18.96
N ASN A 625 -2.92 9.14 -18.28
CA ASN A 625 -4.12 9.57 -17.55
C ASN A 625 -3.84 10.19 -16.16
N TYR A 626 -2.62 10.07 -15.64
CA TYR A 626 -2.22 10.73 -14.38
C TYR A 626 -1.55 12.09 -14.61
N GLY A 627 -0.93 12.32 -15.78
CA GLY A 627 -0.31 13.60 -16.14
C GLY A 627 -1.29 14.66 -16.65
N ASN A 628 -2.41 14.25 -17.26
CA ASN A 628 -3.40 15.20 -17.82
C ASN A 628 -4.35 15.78 -16.77
N VAL A 629 -4.51 15.15 -15.61
CA VAL A 629 -5.30 15.68 -14.47
C VAL A 629 -4.53 16.78 -13.72
N ILE A 630 -3.19 16.73 -13.73
CA ILE A 630 -2.33 17.72 -13.08
C ILE A 630 -2.13 18.96 -13.98
N LYS A 631 -2.14 18.80 -15.31
CA LYS A 631 -2.09 19.94 -16.25
C LYS A 631 -3.41 20.70 -16.40
N SER A 632 -4.56 20.06 -16.18
CA SER A 632 -5.87 20.75 -16.13
C SER A 632 -6.09 21.56 -14.84
N ALA A 633 -5.39 21.24 -13.75
CA ALA A 633 -5.45 22.02 -12.51
C ALA A 633 -4.54 23.28 -12.55
N GLY A 634 -3.42 23.21 -13.27
CA GLY A 634 -2.50 24.35 -13.43
C GLY A 634 -3.00 25.48 -14.35
N GLN A 635 -3.86 25.17 -15.32
CA GLN A 635 -4.41 26.17 -16.24
C GLN A 635 -5.60 26.98 -15.67
N VAL A 636 -6.25 26.50 -14.59
CA VAL A 636 -7.31 27.26 -13.89
C VAL A 636 -6.72 28.29 -12.91
N VAL A 637 -5.46 28.14 -12.52
CA VAL A 637 -4.78 29.09 -11.60
C VAL A 637 -4.16 30.28 -12.35
N GLN A 638 -3.71 30.10 -13.60
CA GLN A 638 -3.15 31.21 -14.40
C GLN A 638 -4.21 32.13 -15.03
N GLN A 639 -5.47 31.70 -15.19
CA GLN A 639 -6.55 32.58 -15.67
C GLN A 639 -7.21 33.44 -14.56
N LYS A 640 -6.82 33.29 -13.30
CA LYS A 640 -7.31 34.14 -12.18
C LYS A 640 -6.34 35.21 -11.72
N GLN A 641 -5.12 35.29 -12.27
CA GLN A 641 -4.12 36.29 -11.87
C GLN A 641 -4.05 37.57 -12.73
N GLN A 642 -4.93 37.74 -13.73
CA GLN A 642 -4.98 38.98 -14.54
C GLN A 642 -6.11 39.97 -14.17
N LYS A 643 -6.84 39.75 -13.07
CA LYS A 643 -7.76 40.75 -12.51
C LYS A 643 -7.62 40.84 -11.00
N GLN A 644 -6.76 41.75 -10.53
CA GLN A 644 -6.95 42.60 -9.33
C GLN A 644 -5.65 43.36 -9.04
N GLN A 645 -5.63 44.64 -9.41
CA GLN A 645 -4.76 45.66 -8.82
C GLN A 645 -5.56 46.39 -7.72
N GLY A 646 -5.00 46.55 -6.52
CA GLY A 646 -5.52 47.41 -5.44
C GLY A 646 -5.16 46.92 -4.02
N PRO A 647 -4.82 47.79 -3.04
CA PRO A 647 -3.72 47.52 -2.11
C PRO A 647 -4.09 47.01 -0.69
N SER A 648 -3.13 46.28 -0.13
CA SER A 648 -2.75 46.10 1.29
C SER A 648 -3.84 46.03 2.38
N SER A 649 -4.15 44.80 2.82
CA SER A 649 -4.39 44.47 4.24
C SER A 649 -4.41 42.94 4.45
N ILE A 650 -3.23 42.31 4.52
CA ILE A 650 -3.11 40.85 4.77
C ILE A 650 -2.48 40.56 6.16
N ALA A 651 -1.83 41.53 6.79
CA ALA A 651 -1.25 41.34 8.12
C ALA A 651 -2.31 41.32 9.25
N THR A 652 -3.46 41.99 9.08
CA THR A 652 -4.51 42.05 10.12
C THR A 652 -5.46 40.84 10.10
N ILE A 653 -5.56 40.12 8.98
CA ILE A 653 -6.44 38.95 8.85
C ILE A 653 -5.79 37.69 9.45
N PHE A 654 -4.47 37.56 9.38
CA PHE A 654 -3.76 36.41 9.98
C PHE A 654 -3.83 36.42 11.51
N PHE A 655 -3.83 37.59 12.15
CA PHE A 655 -4.00 37.67 13.61
C PHE A 655 -5.43 37.37 14.06
N SER A 656 -6.45 37.68 13.24
CA SER A 656 -7.85 37.36 13.55
C SER A 656 -8.21 35.88 13.36
N LEU A 657 -7.49 35.13 12.51
CA LEU A 657 -7.74 33.71 12.28
C LEU A 657 -7.13 32.81 13.37
N CYS A 658 -5.94 33.13 13.89
CA CYS A 658 -5.37 32.39 15.03
C CYS A 658 -6.13 32.62 16.35
N VAL A 659 -6.75 33.79 16.55
CA VAL A 659 -7.57 34.05 17.74
C VAL A 659 -8.90 33.27 17.67
N ASN A 660 -9.47 33.07 16.49
CA ASN A 660 -10.69 32.27 16.32
C ASN A 660 -10.48 30.75 16.49
N GLU A 661 -9.31 30.22 16.14
CA GLU A 661 -9.00 28.79 16.40
C GLU A 661 -8.81 28.51 17.90
N LEU A 662 -8.18 29.41 18.66
CA LEU A 662 -8.07 29.29 20.12
C LEU A 662 -9.42 29.47 20.83
N GLN A 663 -10.30 30.33 20.30
CA GLN A 663 -11.63 30.54 20.88
C GLN A 663 -12.58 29.36 20.60
N SER A 664 -12.40 28.66 19.46
CA SER A 664 -13.12 27.42 19.16
C SER A 664 -12.71 26.26 20.07
N PHE A 665 -11.42 26.17 20.41
CA PHE A 665 -10.89 25.15 21.34
C PHE A 665 -11.36 25.37 22.78
N LEU A 666 -11.36 26.62 23.26
CA LEU A 666 -11.85 26.97 24.60
C LEU A 666 -13.37 26.86 24.75
N SER A 667 -14.13 27.07 23.66
CA SER A 667 -15.60 26.90 23.69
C SER A 667 -16.05 25.43 23.73
N TYR A 668 -15.19 24.48 23.35
CA TYR A 668 -15.52 23.04 23.38
C TYR A 668 -15.25 22.39 24.74
N GLU A 669 -14.25 22.87 25.50
CA GLU A 669 -14.02 22.42 26.88
C GLU A 669 -14.99 23.06 27.90
N PHE A 670 -15.50 24.26 27.63
CA PHE A 670 -16.45 24.93 28.54
C PHE A 670 -17.90 24.38 28.43
N PHE A 671 -18.29 23.83 27.28
CA PHE A 671 -19.66 23.32 27.07
C PHE A 671 -19.91 21.91 27.67
N ASN A 672 -18.86 21.17 28.06
CA ASN A 672 -19.00 19.86 28.70
C ASN A 672 -19.09 19.93 30.25
N ASN A 673 -19.02 21.11 30.86
CA ASN A 673 -19.09 21.28 32.32
C ASN A 673 -20.31 22.09 32.82
N LEU A 674 -21.36 22.26 32.00
CA LEU A 674 -22.58 22.97 32.44
C LEU A 674 -23.92 22.24 32.21
N PHE A 675 -23.88 20.93 31.96
CA PHE A 675 -25.03 20.05 32.15
C PHE A 675 -24.60 18.76 32.85
N CYS A 676 -24.30 18.89 34.15
CA CYS A 676 -24.41 17.90 35.21
C CYS A 676 -24.72 18.66 36.50
#